data_AF-A0A6S7ER10-F1
#
_entry.id   AF-A0A6S7ER10-F1
#
_cell.length_a   1.000
_cell.length_b   1.000
_cell.length_c   1.000
_cell.angle_alpha   90.00
_cell.angle_beta   90.00
_cell.angle_gamma   90.00
#
_symmetry.space_group_name_H-M   'P 1'
#
loop_
_entity.id
_entity.type
_entity.pdbx_description
1 polymer ?
#
loop_
_entity_poly.entity_id
_entity_poly.type
_entity_poly.pdbx_seq_one_letter_code
_entity_poly.pdbx_strand_id
1 'polypeptide(L)'
;MSTHPDAAAAAFRHDTERARAVRDFIAQVKALAPDPARATPEQLAPVARLLEALGRRAELFPAEAFAVVPGRPTSIYRLAEDADGGYALYLSLGEPGKAQPPHDHTTWAIIAGVSGNERNEVYARSAGNEPGRDVLTHVRRVDVAAGNSIVLGPADVHTIELVGDAPGAHLHFYGLALDRLHGRVVFESAAGGAYRTFSPPAAIYHARLSPAGLQEALRGEAEIAVLDVREAGRYARRHLLYAVPAPLWRLEVLADRLVPRRDTRIVLVDDDETLAHQAAAKLTRLGWTDISVLAGGTDGWEREGRELFSGTNVPSKAFGEVIEHEKHTPWIDVDDLHERVARGDDIVVVDSRTPEEFHNFTLPFSHSLPGAELVYRIRELAPDPKTFVVVNCAGRTRSIVGAQTLIDAGIPNRVASLRNGTMEWLLSGRELAYGRQAALPEPSADSAAAAREQARGVAQRAGIGHIDAATLRAFEAEQGTRTLYKFDVRTREEYETGHLPGWRWAPGGQLVQATDEYLATRRARVVLADWDGVRAQTTGAWLAQLGAVEVYLYQPPALAALERGAEPRRVLRHRPDVPGLRPQALQAAIDAGSAEVFDIESRLAYERGHVPGARYAAPDRLQEFLPADTQRTIVLTSPDGVLAAVAAAELAWRTGRPVRYLLGGTRAWQAQGLPLAQGADGVLTGDDDQSISPYLFDDLSARDQGFRDYLDWELGLVAQLERDGSADIRLIAAA
;
A
#
# COMPACT_ATOMS: atom_id res chain seq x y z
N MET A 1 -5.98 -28.47 -15.79
CA MET A 1 -4.59 -28.92 -16.00
C MET A 1 -3.85 -28.66 -14.70
N SER A 2 -3.37 -29.71 -14.03
CA SER A 2 -2.72 -29.62 -12.73
C SER A 2 -1.34 -28.98 -12.90
N THR A 3 -1.16 -27.74 -12.44
CA THR A 3 0.18 -27.14 -12.32
C THR A 3 0.84 -27.76 -11.09
N HIS A 4 1.96 -28.46 -11.30
CA HIS A 4 2.72 -29.10 -10.22
C HIS A 4 3.27 -28.03 -9.24
N PRO A 5 3.25 -28.28 -7.92
CA PRO A 5 3.75 -27.36 -6.88
C PRO A 5 5.20 -26.90 -7.08
N ASP A 6 6.02 -27.69 -7.77
CA ASP A 6 7.43 -27.36 -8.03
C ASP A 6 7.61 -26.21 -9.04
N ALA A 7 6.64 -26.00 -9.95
CA ALA A 7 6.75 -25.03 -11.03
C ALA A 7 6.51 -23.59 -10.55
N ALA A 8 5.54 -23.37 -9.67
CA ALA A 8 5.24 -22.02 -9.17
C ALA A 8 6.19 -21.59 -8.03
N ALA A 9 6.68 -22.53 -7.21
CA ALA A 9 7.82 -22.30 -6.33
C ALA A 9 9.11 -21.92 -7.10
N ALA A 10 9.33 -22.52 -8.28
CA ALA A 10 10.43 -22.14 -9.17
C ALA A 10 10.23 -20.74 -9.78
N ALA A 11 9.01 -20.42 -10.26
CA ALA A 11 8.69 -19.09 -10.78
C ALA A 11 8.90 -17.98 -9.75
N PHE A 12 8.49 -18.20 -8.50
CA PHE A 12 8.72 -17.26 -7.39
C PHE A 12 10.21 -17.01 -7.13
N ARG A 13 11.03 -18.06 -7.14
CA ARG A 13 12.50 -17.94 -7.00
C ARG A 13 13.11 -17.13 -8.15
N HIS A 14 12.66 -17.37 -9.39
CA HIS A 14 13.17 -16.64 -10.56
C HIS A 14 12.82 -15.15 -10.54
N ASP A 15 11.65 -14.76 -10.00
CA ASP A 15 11.27 -13.35 -9.91
C ASP A 15 12.20 -12.54 -8.99
N THR A 16 12.46 -13.07 -7.80
CA THR A 16 13.35 -12.42 -6.82
C THR A 16 14.79 -12.42 -7.33
N GLU A 17 15.22 -13.50 -7.98
CA GLU A 17 16.53 -13.59 -8.60
C GLU A 17 16.70 -12.62 -9.77
N ARG A 18 15.66 -12.44 -10.60
CA ARG A 18 15.64 -11.44 -11.68
C ARG A 18 15.81 -10.04 -11.11
N ALA A 19 15.02 -9.69 -10.09
CA ALA A 19 15.09 -8.37 -9.45
C ALA A 19 16.50 -8.09 -8.91
N ARG A 20 17.14 -9.09 -8.27
CA ARG A 20 18.52 -9.00 -7.80
C ARG A 20 19.51 -8.82 -8.95
N ALA A 21 19.44 -9.66 -9.98
CA ALA A 21 20.34 -9.59 -11.13
C ALA A 21 20.24 -8.23 -11.86
N VAL A 22 19.02 -7.69 -11.99
CA VAL A 22 18.78 -6.36 -12.55
C VAL A 22 19.36 -5.26 -11.65
N ARG A 23 19.17 -5.32 -10.33
CA ARG A 23 19.79 -4.36 -9.39
C ARG A 23 21.32 -4.38 -9.50
N ASP A 24 21.92 -5.57 -9.48
CA ASP A 24 23.36 -5.74 -9.56
C ASP A 24 23.91 -5.22 -10.88
N PHE A 25 23.18 -5.43 -11.98
CA PHE A 25 23.48 -4.83 -13.28
C PHE A 25 23.47 -3.30 -13.20
N ILE A 26 22.38 -2.68 -12.72
CA ILE A 26 22.27 -1.22 -12.64
C ILE A 26 23.36 -0.61 -11.73
N ALA A 27 23.67 -1.25 -10.60
CA ALA A 27 24.73 -0.80 -9.70
C ALA A 27 26.11 -0.80 -10.39
N GLN A 28 26.43 -1.86 -11.15
CA GLN A 28 27.67 -1.94 -11.92
C GLN A 28 27.71 -0.91 -13.05
N VAL A 29 26.60 -0.68 -13.74
CA VAL A 29 26.52 0.36 -14.79
C VAL A 29 26.80 1.74 -14.21
N LYS A 30 26.19 2.10 -13.07
CA LYS A 30 26.42 3.39 -12.42
C LYS A 30 27.88 3.61 -12.02
N ALA A 31 28.63 2.55 -11.75
CA ALA A 31 30.07 2.65 -11.49
C ALA A 31 30.88 2.90 -12.78
N LEU A 32 30.46 2.36 -13.92
CA LEU A 32 31.16 2.47 -15.22
C LEU A 32 30.82 3.77 -15.98
N ALA A 33 29.55 4.17 -15.94
CA ALA A 33 29.02 5.36 -16.59
C ALA A 33 28.15 6.12 -15.57
N PRO A 34 28.74 6.98 -14.71
CA PRO A 34 28.04 7.59 -13.57
C PRO A 34 26.98 8.64 -13.92
N ASP A 35 27.09 9.27 -15.10
CA ASP A 35 26.12 10.22 -15.63
C ASP A 35 25.47 9.63 -16.88
N PRO A 36 24.19 9.22 -16.82
CA PRO A 36 23.53 8.61 -17.96
C PRO A 36 23.35 9.61 -19.12
N ALA A 37 23.27 10.92 -18.86
CA ALA A 37 23.12 11.92 -19.90
C ALA A 37 24.43 12.20 -20.66
N ARG A 38 25.58 11.78 -20.12
CA ARG A 38 26.92 12.08 -20.66
C ARG A 38 27.80 10.85 -20.87
N ALA A 39 27.22 9.64 -20.83
CA ALA A 39 27.96 8.40 -21.02
C ALA A 39 28.67 8.38 -22.40
N THR A 40 29.98 8.10 -22.41
CA THR A 40 30.78 8.03 -23.64
C THR A 40 30.75 6.62 -24.26
N PRO A 41 31.05 6.46 -25.55
CA PRO A 41 31.15 5.14 -26.18
C PRO A 41 32.10 4.18 -25.44
N GLU A 42 33.22 4.68 -24.91
CA GLU A 42 34.20 3.89 -24.14
C GLU A 42 33.61 3.37 -22.82
N GLN A 43 32.74 4.16 -22.18
CA GLN A 43 32.02 3.76 -20.97
C GLN A 43 30.88 2.78 -21.29
N LEU A 44 30.23 2.91 -22.44
CA LEU A 44 29.13 2.04 -22.86
C LEU A 44 29.59 0.65 -23.31
N ALA A 45 30.83 0.51 -23.80
CA ALA A 45 31.38 -0.79 -24.21
C ALA A 45 31.40 -1.86 -23.08
N PRO A 46 31.91 -1.59 -21.85
CA PRO A 46 31.79 -2.54 -20.74
C PRO A 46 30.35 -2.72 -20.25
N VAL A 47 29.49 -1.69 -20.32
CA VAL A 47 28.06 -1.81 -19.99
C VAL A 47 27.36 -2.80 -20.91
N ALA A 48 27.69 -2.78 -22.21
CA ALA A 48 27.14 -3.72 -23.18
C ALA A 48 27.47 -5.18 -22.83
N ARG A 49 28.70 -5.47 -22.38
CA ARG A 49 29.09 -6.81 -21.91
C ARG A 49 28.33 -7.27 -20.66
N LEU A 50 28.03 -6.34 -19.75
CA LEU A 50 27.19 -6.63 -18.59
C LEU A 50 25.75 -6.95 -19.01
N LEU A 51 25.21 -6.21 -19.98
CA LEU A 51 23.86 -6.45 -20.51
C LEU A 51 23.77 -7.79 -21.27
N GLU A 52 24.80 -8.14 -22.04
CA GLU A 52 24.93 -9.47 -22.66
C GLU A 52 24.97 -10.60 -21.63
N ALA A 53 25.69 -10.40 -20.51
CA ALA A 53 25.73 -11.39 -19.43
C ALA A 53 24.35 -11.58 -18.80
N LEU A 54 23.58 -10.51 -18.60
CA LEU A 54 22.19 -10.59 -18.16
C LEU A 54 21.29 -11.25 -19.22
N GLY A 55 21.49 -10.93 -20.50
CA GLY A 55 20.71 -11.52 -21.61
C GLY A 55 20.91 -13.03 -21.78
N ARG A 56 22.10 -13.56 -21.45
CA ARG A 56 22.35 -15.02 -21.44
C ARG A 56 21.54 -15.77 -20.38
N ARG A 57 20.96 -15.06 -19.40
CA ARG A 57 20.15 -15.62 -18.31
C ARG A 57 18.66 -15.68 -18.69
N ALA A 58 18.35 -16.41 -19.77
CA ALA A 58 17.00 -16.50 -20.30
C ALA A 58 15.97 -17.06 -19.28
N GLU A 59 16.43 -17.84 -18.30
CA GLU A 59 15.59 -18.37 -17.21
C GLU A 59 14.93 -17.29 -16.34
N LEU A 60 15.51 -16.08 -16.31
CA LEU A 60 14.96 -14.94 -15.57
C LEU A 60 13.77 -14.28 -16.27
N PHE A 61 13.56 -14.57 -17.56
CA PHE A 61 12.54 -13.95 -18.40
C PHE A 61 11.53 -14.99 -18.94
N PRO A 62 10.84 -15.74 -18.05
CA PRO A 62 9.94 -16.81 -18.46
C PRO A 62 8.65 -16.27 -19.10
N ALA A 63 8.06 -17.04 -20.01
CA ALA A 63 6.88 -16.63 -20.78
C ALA A 63 5.62 -16.38 -19.92
N GLU A 64 5.56 -17.03 -18.76
CA GLU A 64 4.49 -16.87 -17.78
C GLU A 64 4.48 -15.47 -17.15
N ALA A 65 5.66 -14.87 -16.98
CA ALA A 65 5.82 -13.52 -16.44
C ALA A 65 5.85 -12.45 -17.55
N PHE A 66 6.27 -12.83 -18.75
CA PHE A 66 6.49 -11.94 -19.89
C PHE A 66 5.87 -12.53 -21.16
N ALA A 67 4.78 -11.94 -21.64
CA ALA A 67 4.11 -12.37 -22.87
C ALA A 67 3.85 -11.20 -23.82
N VAL A 68 3.76 -11.47 -25.12
CA VAL A 68 3.20 -10.48 -26.04
C VAL A 68 1.71 -10.33 -25.72
N VAL A 69 1.30 -9.09 -25.43
CA VAL A 69 -0.09 -8.78 -25.10
C VAL A 69 -0.96 -9.03 -26.34
N PRO A 70 -2.04 -9.83 -26.23
CA PRO A 70 -2.92 -10.11 -27.36
C PRO A 70 -3.38 -8.85 -28.09
N GLY A 71 -3.36 -8.88 -29.42
CA GLY A 71 -3.74 -7.73 -30.25
C GLY A 71 -2.66 -6.66 -30.40
N ARG A 72 -1.46 -6.86 -29.85
CA ARG A 72 -0.30 -5.98 -30.06
C ARG A 72 0.86 -6.76 -30.69
N PRO A 73 1.53 -6.22 -31.73
CA PRO A 73 2.68 -6.90 -32.35
C PRO A 73 3.95 -6.88 -31.48
N THR A 74 3.97 -6.06 -30.42
CA THR A 74 5.08 -5.92 -29.49
C THR A 74 4.58 -5.66 -28.07
N SER A 75 5.39 -5.99 -27.08
CA SER A 75 5.15 -5.62 -25.68
C SER A 75 6.46 -5.27 -25.00
N ILE A 76 6.45 -4.19 -24.22
CA ILE A 76 7.63 -3.66 -23.53
C ILE A 76 7.38 -3.76 -22.04
N TYR A 77 8.32 -4.35 -21.31
CA TYR A 77 8.26 -4.56 -19.88
C TYR A 77 9.38 -3.80 -19.20
N ARG A 78 9.06 -2.93 -18.25
CA ARG A 78 10.05 -2.21 -17.44
C ARG A 78 10.66 -3.16 -16.41
N LEU A 79 11.99 -3.19 -16.37
CA LEU A 79 12.76 -3.95 -15.39
C LEU A 79 13.43 -3.03 -14.36
N ALA A 80 13.91 -1.85 -14.78
CA ALA A 80 14.47 -0.83 -13.90
C ALA A 80 14.35 0.57 -14.53
N GLU A 81 14.27 1.60 -13.69
CA GLU A 81 14.28 3.01 -14.08
C GLU A 81 14.63 3.88 -12.85
N ASP A 82 15.49 4.87 -13.00
CA ASP A 82 15.72 5.87 -11.94
C ASP A 82 14.59 6.91 -11.88
N ALA A 83 14.50 7.65 -10.77
CA ALA A 83 13.45 8.66 -10.55
C ALA A 83 13.42 9.76 -11.64
N ASP A 84 14.59 10.14 -12.18
CA ASP A 84 14.76 11.11 -13.27
C ASP A 84 14.57 10.48 -14.67
N GLY A 85 14.32 9.18 -14.74
CA GLY A 85 14.19 8.41 -15.96
C GLY A 85 15.51 7.85 -16.49
N GLY A 86 16.64 8.07 -15.81
CA GLY A 86 17.94 7.52 -16.19
C GLY A 86 18.02 6.00 -16.07
N TYR A 87 19.01 5.41 -16.75
CA TYR A 87 19.31 3.97 -16.71
C TYR A 87 18.07 3.08 -16.85
N ALA A 88 17.27 3.33 -17.88
CA ALA A 88 16.01 2.66 -18.06
C ALA A 88 16.19 1.32 -18.80
N LEU A 89 15.94 0.22 -18.11
CA LEU A 89 16.06 -1.14 -18.63
C LEU A 89 14.67 -1.73 -18.91
N TYR A 90 14.51 -2.29 -20.11
CA TYR A 90 13.29 -2.94 -20.56
C TYR A 90 13.57 -4.32 -21.14
N LEU A 91 12.59 -5.22 -21.04
CA LEU A 91 12.46 -6.39 -21.89
C LEU A 91 11.47 -6.08 -23.01
N SER A 92 11.92 -6.17 -24.25
CA SER A 92 11.12 -5.97 -25.46
C SER A 92 10.79 -7.31 -26.07
N LEU A 93 9.50 -7.59 -26.24
CA LEU A 93 8.99 -8.79 -26.88
C LEU A 93 8.39 -8.45 -28.25
N GLY A 94 8.59 -9.32 -29.23
CA GLY A 94 7.98 -9.20 -30.56
C GLY A 94 7.58 -10.54 -31.17
N GLU A 95 6.50 -10.52 -31.95
CA GLU A 95 6.12 -11.65 -32.81
C GLU A 95 7.06 -11.78 -34.02
N PRO A 96 7.14 -12.97 -34.66
CA PRO A 96 7.89 -13.17 -35.90
C PRO A 96 7.55 -12.13 -36.96
N GLY A 97 8.57 -11.60 -37.64
CA GLY A 97 8.39 -10.57 -38.68
C GLY A 97 8.08 -9.17 -38.15
N LYS A 98 8.08 -8.95 -36.83
CA LYS A 98 8.02 -7.62 -36.24
C LYS A 98 9.14 -6.75 -36.80
N ALA A 99 8.76 -5.61 -37.38
CA ALA A 99 9.71 -4.61 -37.87
C ALA A 99 9.39 -3.21 -37.32
N GLN A 100 10.43 -2.39 -37.17
CA GLN A 100 10.32 -0.96 -36.92
C GLN A 100 11.09 -0.19 -38.01
N PRO A 101 10.47 0.83 -38.63
CA PRO A 101 11.15 1.70 -39.59
C PRO A 101 12.37 2.41 -38.99
N PRO A 102 13.21 3.06 -39.80
CA PRO A 102 14.38 3.77 -39.29
C PRO A 102 13.97 4.83 -38.27
N HIS A 103 14.54 4.77 -37.07
CA HIS A 103 14.26 5.71 -35.98
C HIS A 103 15.49 5.98 -35.12
N ASP A 104 15.47 7.10 -34.39
CA ASP A 104 16.47 7.46 -33.38
C ASP A 104 15.92 7.34 -31.95
N HIS A 105 16.80 7.59 -30.97
CA HIS A 105 16.48 7.49 -29.55
C HIS A 105 16.68 8.80 -28.79
N THR A 106 17.35 9.82 -29.36
CA THR A 106 17.73 11.09 -28.68
C THR A 106 18.58 10.93 -27.41
N THR A 107 18.94 9.69 -27.07
CA THR A 107 19.82 9.23 -25.99
C THR A 107 20.55 8.00 -26.50
N TRP A 108 21.62 7.55 -25.82
CA TRP A 108 22.24 6.28 -26.15
C TRP A 108 21.30 5.10 -25.81
N ALA A 109 21.48 4.00 -26.54
CA ALA A 109 20.77 2.74 -26.34
C ALA A 109 21.73 1.55 -26.50
N ILE A 110 21.49 0.50 -25.71
CA ILE A 110 22.15 -0.79 -25.86
C ILE A 110 21.07 -1.86 -25.95
N ILE A 111 21.13 -2.70 -26.98
CA ILE A 111 20.21 -3.81 -27.17
C ILE A 111 21.00 -5.12 -27.10
N ALA A 112 20.59 -6.05 -26.24
CA ALA A 112 21.19 -7.37 -26.11
C ALA A 112 20.12 -8.47 -26.24
N GLY A 113 20.46 -9.57 -26.91
CA GLY A 113 19.51 -10.66 -27.12
C GLY A 113 19.33 -11.54 -25.87
N VAL A 114 18.07 -11.94 -25.62
CA VAL A 114 17.70 -13.01 -24.68
C VAL A 114 17.32 -14.26 -25.47
N SER A 115 16.42 -14.11 -26.44
CA SER A 115 15.99 -15.16 -27.37
C SER A 115 15.57 -14.58 -28.72
N GLY A 116 15.59 -15.40 -29.77
CA GLY A 116 15.37 -14.95 -31.15
C GLY A 116 16.56 -14.17 -31.72
N ASN A 117 16.38 -13.61 -32.91
CA ASN A 117 17.40 -12.84 -33.61
C ASN A 117 16.81 -11.53 -34.15
N GLU A 118 17.29 -10.39 -33.65
CA GLU A 118 16.84 -9.06 -34.06
C GLU A 118 17.89 -8.41 -34.96
N ARG A 119 17.57 -8.27 -36.25
CA ARG A 119 18.39 -7.57 -37.23
C ARG A 119 18.23 -6.07 -37.08
N ASN A 120 19.35 -5.39 -36.93
CA ASN A 120 19.45 -3.95 -36.83
C ASN A 120 20.28 -3.41 -38.00
N GLU A 121 19.68 -2.60 -38.88
CA GLU A 121 20.41 -1.84 -39.91
C GLU A 121 20.67 -0.44 -39.37
N VAL A 122 21.93 -0.01 -39.31
CA VAL A 122 22.34 1.28 -38.75
C VAL A 122 22.66 2.25 -39.87
N TYR A 123 22.23 3.50 -39.70
CA TYR A 123 22.36 4.58 -40.68
C TYR A 123 22.98 5.83 -40.04
N ALA A 124 23.80 6.53 -40.82
CA ALA A 124 24.23 7.88 -40.53
C ALA A 124 23.21 8.87 -41.08
N ARG A 125 22.78 9.83 -40.26
CA ARG A 125 21.84 10.88 -40.61
C ARG A 125 22.57 12.15 -41.06
N SER A 126 22.18 12.72 -42.20
CA SER A 126 22.63 14.04 -42.66
C SER A 126 21.45 14.91 -43.09
N ALA A 127 21.59 16.22 -42.91
CA ALA A 127 20.54 17.17 -43.28
C ALA A 127 20.22 17.08 -44.78
N GLY A 128 18.93 17.03 -45.12
CA GLY A 128 18.48 17.11 -46.49
C GLY A 128 18.41 18.57 -46.98
N ASN A 129 17.99 18.72 -48.25
CA ASN A 129 17.83 20.04 -48.87
C ASN A 129 16.50 20.74 -48.48
N GLU A 130 15.59 20.02 -47.81
CA GLU A 130 14.27 20.50 -47.43
C GLU A 130 14.07 20.36 -45.92
N PRO A 131 13.51 21.37 -45.22
CA PRO A 131 13.18 21.26 -43.81
C PRO A 131 12.27 20.05 -43.52
N GLY A 132 12.60 19.28 -42.49
CA GLY A 132 11.84 18.08 -42.10
C GLY A 132 12.11 16.85 -42.96
N ARG A 133 13.12 16.90 -43.84
CA ARG A 133 13.57 15.76 -44.64
C ARG A 133 15.08 15.60 -44.50
N ASP A 134 15.53 14.42 -44.12
CA ASP A 134 16.97 14.11 -43.99
C ASP A 134 17.35 12.88 -44.82
N VAL A 135 18.65 12.71 -45.08
CA VAL A 135 19.19 11.57 -45.80
C VAL A 135 19.76 10.57 -44.81
N LEU A 136 19.50 9.28 -45.04
CA LEU A 136 20.07 8.18 -44.29
C LEU A 136 21.03 7.40 -45.17
N THR A 137 22.27 7.26 -44.71
CA THR A 137 23.31 6.44 -45.37
C THR A 137 23.56 5.20 -44.53
N HIS A 138 23.37 4.01 -45.09
CA HIS A 138 23.63 2.74 -44.39
C HIS A 138 25.11 2.65 -43.97
N VAL A 139 25.34 2.26 -42.71
CA VAL A 139 26.66 2.19 -42.08
C VAL A 139 27.05 0.73 -41.84
N ARG A 140 26.16 -0.04 -41.21
CA ARG A 140 26.42 -1.43 -40.83
C ARG A 140 25.13 -2.18 -40.51
N ARG A 141 25.22 -3.50 -40.58
CA ARG A 141 24.21 -4.44 -40.05
C ARG A 141 24.72 -5.09 -38.78
N VAL A 142 23.84 -5.29 -37.80
CA VAL A 142 24.10 -6.14 -36.63
C VAL A 142 22.89 -7.04 -36.39
N ASP A 143 23.11 -8.36 -36.36
CA ASP A 143 22.11 -9.32 -35.94
C ASP A 143 22.31 -9.61 -34.43
N VAL A 144 21.33 -9.24 -33.61
CA VAL A 144 21.37 -9.31 -32.15
C VAL A 144 20.63 -10.55 -31.68
N ALA A 145 21.39 -11.54 -31.22
CA ALA A 145 20.94 -12.80 -30.66
C ALA A 145 21.46 -12.98 -29.23
N ALA A 146 21.15 -14.10 -28.59
CA ALA A 146 21.67 -14.39 -27.26
C ALA A 146 23.21 -14.33 -27.22
N GLY A 147 23.74 -13.49 -26.35
CA GLY A 147 25.17 -13.38 -26.08
C GLY A 147 25.95 -12.33 -26.89
N ASN A 148 25.29 -11.53 -27.73
CA ASN A 148 25.86 -10.31 -28.30
C ASN A 148 24.92 -9.10 -28.12
N SER A 149 25.41 -7.92 -28.47
CA SER A 149 24.67 -6.66 -28.35
C SER A 149 25.01 -5.67 -29.48
N ILE A 150 24.19 -4.63 -29.59
CA ILE A 150 24.48 -3.42 -30.34
C ILE A 150 24.47 -2.21 -29.40
N VAL A 151 25.45 -1.32 -29.56
CA VAL A 151 25.50 -0.01 -28.91
C VAL A 151 25.17 1.06 -29.96
N LEU A 152 24.30 1.99 -29.57
CA LEU A 152 23.80 3.10 -30.39
C LEU A 152 23.99 4.41 -29.64
N GLY A 153 24.52 5.42 -30.33
CA GLY A 153 24.60 6.80 -29.84
C GLY A 153 23.28 7.56 -29.99
N PRO A 154 23.17 8.78 -29.40
CA PRO A 154 21.95 9.59 -29.43
C PRO A 154 21.43 9.96 -30.82
N ALA A 155 22.33 10.04 -31.81
CA ALA A 155 22.02 10.42 -33.19
C ALA A 155 22.04 9.24 -34.16
N ASP A 156 22.34 8.02 -33.69
CA ASP A 156 22.31 6.84 -34.54
C ASP A 156 20.86 6.52 -34.92
N VAL A 157 20.63 6.31 -36.20
CA VAL A 157 19.33 5.89 -36.74
C VAL A 157 19.43 4.40 -37.07
N HIS A 158 18.41 3.63 -36.71
CA HIS A 158 18.40 2.20 -37.06
C HIS A 158 17.02 1.65 -37.38
N THR A 159 16.97 0.54 -38.11
CA THR A 159 15.77 -0.31 -38.19
C THR A 159 15.87 -1.44 -37.19
N ILE A 160 14.73 -2.05 -36.90
CA ILE A 160 14.66 -3.29 -36.16
C ILE A 160 13.81 -4.26 -36.97
N GLU A 161 14.26 -5.50 -37.14
CA GLU A 161 13.47 -6.59 -37.73
C GLU A 161 13.74 -7.89 -36.97
N LEU A 162 12.70 -8.54 -36.47
CA LEU A 162 12.84 -9.88 -35.89
C LEU A 162 12.86 -10.91 -37.02
N VAL A 163 14.01 -11.56 -37.21
CA VAL A 163 14.26 -12.48 -38.32
C VAL A 163 14.05 -13.92 -37.88
N GLY A 164 13.31 -14.68 -38.69
CA GLY A 164 12.96 -16.08 -38.45
C GLY A 164 11.51 -16.24 -37.98
N ASP A 165 11.15 -17.48 -37.64
CA ASP A 165 9.75 -17.88 -37.38
C ASP A 165 9.40 -17.95 -35.89
N ALA A 166 10.32 -17.56 -35.00
CA ALA A 166 10.14 -17.61 -33.55
C ALA A 166 9.96 -16.20 -32.96
N PRO A 167 9.14 -16.04 -31.91
CA PRO A 167 9.09 -14.82 -31.12
C PRO A 167 10.47 -14.46 -30.55
N GLY A 168 10.69 -13.15 -30.34
CA GLY A 168 11.96 -12.62 -29.88
C GLY A 168 11.83 -11.89 -28.55
N ALA A 169 12.88 -11.98 -27.74
CA ALA A 169 13.02 -11.24 -26.50
C ALA A 169 14.40 -10.58 -26.43
N HIS A 170 14.41 -9.26 -26.23
CA HIS A 170 15.63 -8.45 -26.23
C HIS A 170 15.62 -7.50 -25.04
N LEU A 171 16.76 -7.35 -24.38
CA LEU A 171 16.96 -6.34 -23.35
C LEU A 171 17.31 -5.03 -24.03
N HIS A 172 16.50 -4.00 -23.79
CA HIS A 172 16.73 -2.65 -24.28
C HIS A 172 17.09 -1.74 -23.11
N PHE A 173 18.28 -1.16 -23.14
CA PHE A 173 18.79 -0.32 -22.08
C PHE A 173 19.10 1.08 -22.59
N TYR A 174 18.48 2.09 -21.98
CA TYR A 174 18.54 3.48 -22.46
C TYR A 174 19.11 4.41 -21.38
N GLY A 175 19.79 5.47 -21.85
CA GLY A 175 20.20 6.57 -20.99
C GLY A 175 19.04 7.39 -20.42
N LEU A 176 17.86 7.34 -21.06
CA LEU A 176 16.64 8.00 -20.60
C LEU A 176 15.41 7.16 -20.99
N ALA A 177 14.41 7.11 -20.10
CA ALA A 177 13.22 6.29 -20.22
C ALA A 177 12.37 6.61 -21.45
N LEU A 178 11.82 5.57 -22.10
CA LEU A 178 11.07 5.67 -23.36
C LEU A 178 9.88 6.62 -23.30
N ASP A 179 9.24 6.75 -22.14
CA ASP A 179 8.11 7.65 -21.90
C ASP A 179 8.50 9.11 -21.60
N ARG A 180 9.79 9.41 -21.60
CA ARG A 180 10.36 10.78 -21.53
C ARG A 180 11.03 11.21 -22.84
N LEU A 181 11.16 10.30 -23.81
CA LEU A 181 11.82 10.55 -25.10
C LEU A 181 10.85 11.14 -26.14
N HIS A 182 10.36 12.36 -25.88
CA HIS A 182 9.37 13.04 -26.72
C HIS A 182 9.92 13.53 -28.07
N GLY A 183 11.25 13.65 -28.23
CA GLY A 183 11.90 14.18 -29.42
C GLY A 183 12.28 13.16 -30.49
N ARG A 184 12.02 11.87 -30.25
CA ARG A 184 12.43 10.79 -31.18
C ARG A 184 11.72 10.89 -32.51
N VAL A 185 12.45 10.66 -33.59
CA VAL A 185 11.91 10.70 -34.94
C VAL A 185 11.91 9.32 -35.59
N VAL A 186 10.96 9.13 -36.49
CA VAL A 186 10.87 7.98 -37.39
C VAL A 186 10.84 8.48 -38.84
N PHE A 187 11.59 7.80 -39.71
CA PHE A 187 11.73 8.13 -41.12
C PHE A 187 10.80 7.31 -42.01
N GLU A 188 10.37 7.89 -43.12
CA GLU A 188 9.52 7.21 -44.10
C GLU A 188 10.21 6.05 -44.83
N SER A 189 11.54 6.06 -44.95
CA SER A 189 12.28 5.01 -45.67
C SER A 189 13.73 4.83 -45.18
N ALA A 190 14.35 3.71 -45.57
CA ALA A 190 15.77 3.40 -45.32
C ALA A 190 16.76 4.34 -46.02
N ALA A 191 16.32 5.11 -47.02
CA ALA A 191 17.12 6.18 -47.63
C ALA A 191 16.96 7.54 -46.90
N GLY A 192 16.12 7.58 -45.86
CA GLY A 192 15.66 8.80 -45.21
C GLY A 192 14.36 9.30 -45.82
N GLY A 193 14.26 10.61 -46.00
CA GLY A 193 13.06 11.30 -46.44
C GLY A 193 12.39 12.09 -45.32
N ALA A 194 11.07 12.30 -45.44
CA ALA A 194 10.31 12.94 -44.37
C ALA A 194 10.44 12.17 -43.06
N TYR A 195 10.66 12.91 -41.98
CA TYR A 195 10.59 12.36 -40.63
C TYR A 195 9.53 13.08 -39.82
N ARG A 196 9.02 12.35 -38.83
CA ARG A 196 8.09 12.90 -37.84
C ARG A 196 8.49 12.42 -36.46
N THR A 197 8.15 13.19 -35.44
CA THR A 197 8.22 12.69 -34.08
C THR A 197 7.24 11.52 -33.92
N PHE A 198 7.63 10.47 -33.19
CA PHE A 198 6.69 9.40 -32.83
C PHE A 198 6.56 9.28 -31.31
N SER A 199 5.32 9.10 -30.87
CA SER A 199 4.96 9.10 -29.46
C SER A 199 5.68 7.99 -28.69
N PRO A 200 5.85 8.16 -27.36
CA PRO A 200 6.19 7.06 -26.47
C PRO A 200 5.33 5.80 -26.69
N PRO A 201 5.82 4.62 -26.29
CA PRO A 201 5.01 3.41 -26.31
C PRO A 201 3.68 3.62 -25.59
N ALA A 202 2.59 3.15 -26.21
CA ALA A 202 1.24 3.33 -25.67
C ALA A 202 1.03 2.63 -24.31
N ALA A 203 1.80 1.58 -24.03
CA ALA A 203 1.83 0.92 -22.73
C ALA A 203 3.22 0.36 -22.45
N ILE A 204 3.63 0.40 -21.19
CA ILE A 204 4.82 -0.26 -20.67
C ILE A 204 4.37 -1.07 -19.46
N TYR A 205 4.62 -2.37 -19.51
CA TYR A 205 4.16 -3.36 -18.54
C TYR A 205 5.25 -3.67 -17.51
N HIS A 206 4.91 -4.53 -16.55
CA HIS A 206 5.80 -5.12 -15.56
C HIS A 206 5.58 -6.62 -15.52
N ALA A 207 6.54 -7.37 -14.96
CA ALA A 207 6.45 -8.82 -14.86
C ALA A 207 5.15 -9.25 -14.17
N ARG A 208 4.45 -10.22 -14.75
CA ARG A 208 3.18 -10.74 -14.22
C ARG A 208 3.43 -11.94 -13.31
N LEU A 209 2.59 -12.10 -12.29
CA LEU A 209 2.54 -13.28 -11.43
C LEU A 209 1.15 -13.89 -11.51
N SER A 210 1.04 -15.20 -11.75
CA SER A 210 -0.26 -15.87 -11.81
C SER A 210 -0.95 -15.91 -10.44
N PRO A 211 -2.29 -16.01 -10.38
CA PRO A 211 -3.00 -16.21 -9.11
C PRO A 211 -2.49 -17.43 -8.33
N ALA A 212 -2.22 -18.55 -9.01
CA ALA A 212 -1.58 -19.72 -8.41
C ALA A 212 -0.18 -19.41 -7.83
N GLY A 213 0.66 -18.70 -8.59
CA GLY A 213 1.99 -18.30 -8.12
C GLY A 213 1.94 -17.38 -6.90
N LEU A 214 0.98 -16.45 -6.86
CA LEU A 214 0.78 -15.60 -5.68
C LEU A 214 0.30 -16.41 -4.47
N GLN A 215 -0.64 -17.35 -4.63
CA GLN A 215 -1.09 -18.20 -3.52
C GLN A 215 0.06 -19.01 -2.91
N GLU A 216 0.93 -19.59 -3.75
CA GLU A 216 2.11 -20.32 -3.28
C GLU A 216 3.10 -19.38 -2.58
N ALA A 217 3.35 -18.20 -3.14
CA ALA A 217 4.20 -17.19 -2.52
C ALA A 217 3.69 -16.73 -1.14
N LEU A 218 2.37 -16.61 -0.99
CA LEU A 218 1.72 -16.30 0.28
C LEU A 218 1.90 -17.42 1.32
N ARG A 219 1.97 -18.68 0.89
CA ARG A 219 2.22 -19.85 1.77
C ARG A 219 3.71 -20.12 2.04
N GLY A 220 4.62 -19.48 1.30
CA GLY A 220 6.06 -19.64 1.48
C GLY A 220 6.64 -18.99 2.74
N GLU A 221 7.97 -18.91 2.82
CA GLU A 221 8.69 -18.35 3.98
C GLU A 221 9.31 -16.95 3.71
N ALA A 222 9.40 -16.52 2.45
CA ALA A 222 10.07 -15.26 2.08
C ALA A 222 9.16 -14.04 2.26
N GLU A 223 9.66 -12.90 2.74
CA GLU A 223 8.86 -11.67 2.86
C GLU A 223 8.13 -11.29 1.56
N ILE A 224 6.85 -10.94 1.66
CA ILE A 224 6.02 -10.47 0.54
C ILE A 224 5.05 -9.39 1.01
N ALA A 225 4.78 -8.40 0.15
CA ALA A 225 3.70 -7.45 0.31
C ALA A 225 2.75 -7.54 -0.89
N VAL A 226 1.44 -7.61 -0.62
CA VAL A 226 0.40 -7.53 -1.65
C VAL A 226 -0.32 -6.21 -1.47
N LEU A 227 -0.25 -5.33 -2.46
CA LEU A 227 -0.82 -3.98 -2.38
C LEU A 227 -1.95 -3.84 -3.39
N ASP A 228 -3.14 -3.50 -2.91
CA ASP A 228 -4.27 -3.13 -3.76
C ASP A 228 -4.18 -1.64 -4.11
N VAL A 229 -4.07 -1.33 -5.39
CA VAL A 229 -3.81 0.03 -5.87
C VAL A 229 -5.07 0.78 -6.28
N ARG A 230 -6.24 0.17 -6.08
CA ARG A 230 -7.55 0.84 -6.24
C ARG A 230 -7.84 1.72 -5.03
N GLU A 231 -8.78 2.63 -5.20
CA GLU A 231 -9.30 3.44 -4.10
C GLU A 231 -10.01 2.55 -3.05
N ALA A 232 -9.99 2.99 -1.78
CA ALA A 232 -10.29 2.10 -0.65
C ALA A 232 -11.75 1.59 -0.63
N GLY A 233 -12.69 2.32 -1.21
CA GLY A 233 -14.08 1.88 -1.37
C GLY A 233 -14.24 0.79 -2.41
N ARG A 234 -13.44 0.79 -3.49
CA ARG A 234 -13.40 -0.31 -4.46
C ARG A 234 -12.70 -1.55 -3.88
N TYR A 235 -11.59 -1.36 -3.17
CA TYR A 235 -10.95 -2.42 -2.39
C TYR A 235 -11.95 -3.09 -1.44
N ALA A 236 -12.68 -2.31 -0.64
CA ALA A 236 -13.59 -2.84 0.38
C ALA A 236 -14.78 -3.61 -0.19
N ARG A 237 -15.10 -3.49 -1.49
CA ARG A 237 -16.17 -4.28 -2.13
C ARG A 237 -15.71 -5.69 -2.47
N ARG A 238 -14.48 -5.85 -2.92
CA ARG A 238 -13.86 -7.15 -3.20
C ARG A 238 -12.35 -7.05 -3.21
N HIS A 239 -11.65 -7.92 -2.47
CA HIS A 239 -10.20 -7.96 -2.44
C HIS A 239 -9.68 -9.34 -2.01
N LEU A 240 -8.38 -9.59 -2.23
CA LEU A 240 -7.69 -10.76 -1.70
C LEU A 240 -7.52 -10.61 -0.17
N LEU A 241 -7.60 -11.71 0.59
CA LEU A 241 -7.50 -11.70 2.06
C LEU A 241 -6.31 -10.88 2.59
N TYR A 242 -5.14 -11.08 1.99
CA TYR A 242 -3.88 -10.46 2.43
C TYR A 242 -3.45 -9.25 1.62
N ALA A 243 -4.33 -8.72 0.75
CA ALA A 243 -4.06 -7.45 0.07
C ALA A 243 -4.26 -6.27 1.02
N VAL A 244 -3.27 -5.37 1.06
CA VAL A 244 -3.31 -4.13 1.84
C VAL A 244 -3.69 -2.96 0.92
N PRO A 245 -4.66 -2.11 1.29
CA PRO A 245 -5.04 -0.96 0.48
C PRO A 245 -3.89 0.06 0.42
N ALA A 246 -3.40 0.32 -0.79
CA ALA A 246 -2.40 1.33 -1.08
C ALA A 246 -2.72 2.01 -2.44
N PRO A 247 -3.77 2.85 -2.50
CA PRO A 247 -4.26 3.44 -3.74
C PRO A 247 -3.14 4.11 -4.54
N LEU A 248 -3.14 3.91 -5.87
CA LEU A 248 -2.09 4.37 -6.80
C LEU A 248 -1.65 5.81 -6.55
N TRP A 249 -2.60 6.71 -6.34
CA TRP A 249 -2.38 8.15 -6.18
C TRP A 249 -1.99 8.58 -4.77
N ARG A 250 -1.88 7.62 -3.85
CA ARG A 250 -1.43 7.80 -2.45
C ARG A 250 -0.11 7.09 -2.17
N LEU A 251 0.47 6.37 -3.13
CA LEU A 251 1.70 5.60 -2.92
C LEU A 251 2.87 6.46 -2.42
N GLU A 252 2.97 7.72 -2.87
CA GLU A 252 4.00 8.67 -2.41
C GLU A 252 3.93 8.97 -0.91
N VAL A 253 2.76 8.84 -0.28
CA VAL A 253 2.56 9.09 1.16
C VAL A 253 2.43 7.79 1.98
N LEU A 254 2.09 6.67 1.35
CA LEU A 254 1.84 5.39 2.03
C LEU A 254 2.98 4.38 1.92
N ALA A 255 3.61 4.24 0.74
CA ALA A 255 4.41 3.07 0.41
C ALA A 255 5.66 2.92 1.33
N ASP A 256 6.29 4.02 1.72
CA ASP A 256 7.44 4.02 2.64
C ASP A 256 7.11 3.42 4.01
N ARG A 257 5.88 3.65 4.50
CA ARG A 257 5.40 3.11 5.77
C ARG A 257 4.96 1.66 5.65
N LEU A 258 4.28 1.32 4.55
CA LEU A 258 3.71 -0.02 4.34
C LEU A 258 4.77 -1.05 3.93
N VAL A 259 5.80 -0.63 3.18
CA VAL A 259 6.87 -1.50 2.65
C VAL A 259 8.22 -0.75 2.69
N PRO A 260 8.84 -0.56 3.88
CA PRO A 260 10.00 0.32 4.03
C PRO A 260 11.27 -0.18 3.33
N ARG A 261 11.41 -1.50 3.14
CA ARG A 261 12.55 -2.11 2.45
C ARG A 261 12.33 -2.10 0.93
N ARG A 262 13.30 -1.57 0.18
CA ARG A 262 13.19 -1.28 -1.26
C ARG A 262 13.31 -2.48 -2.19
N ASP A 263 13.81 -3.60 -1.69
CA ASP A 263 13.85 -4.86 -2.40
C ASP A 263 12.91 -5.92 -1.81
N THR A 264 11.92 -5.49 -1.02
CA THR A 264 10.78 -6.35 -0.68
C THR A 264 10.02 -6.75 -1.94
N ARG A 265 9.67 -8.04 -2.03
CA ARG A 265 8.80 -8.57 -3.07
C ARG A 265 7.42 -7.95 -2.94
N ILE A 266 7.03 -7.16 -3.93
CA ILE A 266 5.72 -6.50 -4.00
C ILE A 266 4.91 -7.11 -5.15
N VAL A 267 3.68 -7.49 -4.86
CA VAL A 267 2.68 -7.86 -5.88
C VAL A 267 1.56 -6.83 -5.85
N LEU A 268 1.36 -6.15 -6.96
CA LEU A 268 0.33 -5.13 -7.11
C LEU A 268 -0.94 -5.74 -7.70
N VAL A 269 -2.07 -5.33 -7.14
CA VAL A 269 -3.41 -5.82 -7.48
C VAL A 269 -4.33 -4.66 -7.75
N ASP A 270 -5.17 -4.81 -8.76
CA ASP A 270 -6.35 -4.00 -9.07
C ASP A 270 -7.43 -4.94 -9.63
N ASP A 271 -8.38 -4.42 -10.42
CA ASP A 271 -9.43 -5.24 -11.04
C ASP A 271 -8.87 -6.13 -12.17
N ASP A 272 -8.09 -5.54 -13.09
CA ASP A 272 -7.81 -6.07 -14.44
C ASP A 272 -6.42 -5.72 -15.02
N GLU A 273 -5.46 -5.31 -14.18
CA GLU A 273 -4.08 -4.86 -14.46
C GLU A 273 -3.91 -3.41 -14.94
N THR A 274 -5.00 -2.68 -15.21
CA THR A 274 -4.96 -1.32 -15.80
C THR A 274 -4.28 -0.26 -14.93
N LEU A 275 -4.49 -0.32 -13.61
CA LEU A 275 -3.88 0.55 -12.61
C LEU A 275 -2.58 -0.06 -12.05
N ALA A 276 -2.51 -1.39 -11.91
CA ALA A 276 -1.40 -2.10 -11.31
C ALA A 276 -0.07 -1.86 -12.05
N HIS A 277 -0.08 -1.83 -13.39
CA HIS A 277 1.13 -1.49 -14.16
C HIS A 277 1.58 -0.03 -13.98
N GLN A 278 0.63 0.90 -13.81
CA GLN A 278 0.96 2.30 -13.53
C GLN A 278 1.56 2.46 -12.13
N ALA A 279 1.01 1.75 -11.15
CA ALA A 279 1.51 1.70 -9.79
C ALA A 279 2.90 1.06 -9.74
N ALA A 280 3.14 0.00 -10.52
CA ALA A 280 4.44 -0.63 -10.64
C ALA A 280 5.49 0.36 -11.18
N ALA A 281 5.14 1.10 -12.24
CA ALA A 281 6.02 2.13 -12.80
C ALA A 281 6.35 3.23 -11.78
N LYS A 282 5.36 3.67 -11.01
CA LYS A 282 5.53 4.65 -9.95
C LYS A 282 6.45 4.11 -8.85
N LEU A 283 6.20 2.93 -8.31
CA LEU A 283 7.03 2.32 -7.28
C LEU A 283 8.47 2.08 -7.75
N THR A 284 8.68 1.66 -9.01
CA THR A 284 10.03 1.57 -9.60
C THR A 284 10.78 2.90 -9.49
N ARG A 285 10.15 4.00 -9.93
CA ARG A 285 10.76 5.35 -9.87
C ARG A 285 10.99 5.84 -8.44
N LEU A 286 10.15 5.41 -7.51
CA LEU A 286 10.29 5.71 -6.08
C LEU A 286 11.32 4.80 -5.38
N GLY A 287 11.93 3.86 -6.12
CA GLY A 287 13.09 3.08 -5.69
C GLY A 287 12.79 1.64 -5.29
N TRP A 288 11.56 1.14 -5.44
CA TRP A 288 11.28 -0.29 -5.23
C TRP A 288 11.66 -1.12 -6.46
N THR A 289 12.27 -2.28 -6.22
CA THR A 289 13.00 -3.00 -7.28
C THR A 289 12.51 -4.41 -7.56
N ASP A 290 11.71 -4.99 -6.67
CA ASP A 290 11.13 -6.33 -6.86
C ASP A 290 9.61 -6.22 -6.89
N ILE A 291 9.07 -5.87 -8.06
CA ILE A 291 7.65 -5.60 -8.26
C ILE A 291 7.11 -6.50 -9.36
N SER A 292 5.94 -7.10 -9.11
CA SER A 292 5.12 -7.76 -10.11
C SER A 292 3.67 -7.31 -10.04
N VAL A 293 2.93 -7.57 -11.11
CA VAL A 293 1.48 -7.36 -11.20
C VAL A 293 0.76 -8.71 -11.16
N LEU A 294 -0.33 -8.81 -10.40
CA LEU A 294 -1.17 -9.99 -10.40
C LEU A 294 -1.87 -10.14 -11.77
N ALA A 295 -1.59 -11.24 -12.47
CA ALA A 295 -2.19 -11.53 -13.76
C ALA A 295 -3.72 -11.66 -13.64
N GLY A 296 -4.43 -10.81 -14.37
CA GLY A 296 -5.87 -10.68 -14.41
C GLY A 296 -6.48 -9.90 -13.24
N GLY A 297 -5.67 -9.34 -12.32
CA GLY A 297 -6.19 -8.64 -11.13
C GLY A 297 -7.12 -9.51 -10.27
N THR A 298 -8.06 -8.87 -9.57
CA THR A 298 -9.08 -9.59 -8.80
C THR A 298 -10.02 -10.41 -9.68
N ASP A 299 -10.28 -9.98 -10.92
CA ASP A 299 -11.14 -10.71 -11.85
C ASP A 299 -10.51 -12.05 -12.27
N GLY A 300 -9.20 -12.06 -12.48
CA GLY A 300 -8.41 -13.25 -12.75
C GLY A 300 -8.34 -14.21 -11.57
N TRP A 301 -8.22 -13.66 -10.36
CA TRP A 301 -8.24 -14.42 -9.11
C TRP A 301 -9.57 -15.17 -8.92
N GLU A 302 -10.70 -14.48 -9.08
CA GLU A 302 -12.04 -15.05 -8.99
C GLU A 302 -12.31 -16.07 -10.10
N ARG A 303 -11.91 -15.77 -11.34
CA ARG A 303 -12.07 -16.68 -12.49
C ARG A 303 -11.32 -18.00 -12.31
N GLU A 304 -10.24 -18.02 -11.51
CA GLU A 304 -9.54 -19.24 -11.12
C GLU A 304 -10.17 -19.96 -9.91
N GLY A 305 -11.32 -19.48 -9.42
CA GLY A 305 -12.08 -20.08 -8.32
C GLY A 305 -11.47 -19.82 -6.94
N ARG A 306 -10.70 -18.75 -6.77
CA ARG A 306 -10.07 -18.38 -5.50
C ARG A 306 -10.93 -17.39 -4.73
N GLU A 307 -10.90 -17.49 -3.40
CA GLU A 307 -11.78 -16.70 -2.53
C GLU A 307 -11.43 -15.21 -2.60
N LEU A 308 -12.47 -14.36 -2.65
CA LEU A 308 -12.39 -12.92 -2.46
C LEU A 308 -13.17 -12.54 -1.21
N PHE A 309 -12.72 -11.48 -0.55
CA PHE A 309 -13.31 -10.95 0.67
C PHE A 309 -13.86 -9.55 0.41
N SER A 310 -14.86 -9.15 1.19
CA SER A 310 -15.35 -7.76 1.25
C SER A 310 -15.11 -7.21 2.66
N GLY A 311 -15.30 -5.90 2.82
CA GLY A 311 -15.02 -5.18 4.05
C GLY A 311 -13.59 -4.66 4.11
N THR A 312 -13.17 -4.26 5.31
CA THR A 312 -11.83 -3.75 5.61
C THR A 312 -11.25 -4.52 6.79
N ASN A 313 -9.91 -4.59 6.87
CA ASN A 313 -9.19 -5.22 7.98
C ASN A 313 -9.61 -6.68 8.19
N VAL A 314 -9.92 -7.38 7.09
CA VAL A 314 -10.50 -8.73 7.11
C VAL A 314 -9.64 -9.74 7.87
N PRO A 315 -8.30 -9.77 7.73
CA PRO A 315 -7.48 -10.69 8.54
C PRO A 315 -7.71 -10.53 10.04
N SER A 316 -7.76 -9.29 10.54
CA SER A 316 -7.98 -8.99 11.95
C SER A 316 -9.40 -9.30 12.43
N LYS A 317 -10.42 -9.08 11.58
CA LYS A 317 -11.81 -9.40 11.91
C LYS A 317 -12.08 -10.90 11.92
N ALA A 318 -11.61 -11.60 10.89
CA ALA A 318 -11.71 -13.05 10.80
C ALA A 318 -10.94 -13.71 11.96
N PHE A 319 -9.80 -13.14 12.37
CA PHE A 319 -9.08 -13.56 13.57
C PHE A 319 -9.93 -13.47 14.85
N GLY A 320 -10.69 -12.39 15.03
CA GLY A 320 -11.64 -12.26 16.14
C GLY A 320 -12.67 -13.39 16.17
N GLU A 321 -13.22 -13.76 15.01
CA GLU A 321 -14.21 -14.83 14.91
C GLU A 321 -13.61 -16.22 15.17
N VAL A 322 -12.38 -16.47 14.70
CA VAL A 322 -11.63 -17.70 15.03
C VAL A 322 -11.39 -17.82 16.54
N ILE A 323 -11.06 -16.72 17.23
CA ILE A 323 -10.91 -16.71 18.69
C ILE A 323 -12.20 -17.14 19.37
N GLU A 324 -13.35 -16.55 19.04
CA GLU A 324 -14.62 -16.91 19.67
C GLU A 324 -14.99 -18.38 19.37
N HIS A 325 -14.80 -18.82 18.12
CA HIS A 325 -15.11 -20.17 17.69
C HIS A 325 -14.28 -21.24 18.42
N GLU A 326 -12.95 -21.06 18.50
CA GLU A 326 -12.05 -22.06 19.08
C GLU A 326 -11.90 -21.97 20.60
N LYS A 327 -11.88 -20.76 21.17
CA LYS A 327 -11.71 -20.57 22.62
C LYS A 327 -13.02 -20.49 23.38
N HIS A 328 -14.16 -20.45 22.68
CA HIS A 328 -15.48 -20.28 23.29
C HIS A 328 -15.53 -19.07 24.23
N THR A 329 -14.98 -17.93 23.77
CA THR A 329 -14.95 -16.70 24.54
C THR A 329 -16.36 -16.39 25.08
N PRO A 330 -16.54 -16.27 26.42
CA PRO A 330 -17.85 -16.02 27.00
C PRO A 330 -18.44 -14.71 26.49
N TRP A 331 -19.75 -14.68 26.28
CA TRP A 331 -20.48 -13.49 25.87
C TRP A 331 -21.77 -13.32 26.68
N ILE A 332 -22.33 -12.11 26.67
CA ILE A 332 -23.64 -11.77 27.21
C ILE A 332 -24.47 -11.05 26.13
N ASP A 333 -25.77 -11.36 26.04
CA ASP A 333 -26.68 -10.67 25.13
C ASP A 333 -27.03 -9.26 25.64
N VAL A 334 -27.43 -8.38 24.72
CA VAL A 334 -27.81 -6.98 25.02
C VAL A 334 -28.93 -6.88 26.06
N ASP A 335 -29.94 -7.73 25.97
CA ASP A 335 -31.08 -7.70 26.89
C ASP A 335 -30.68 -8.12 28.31
N ASP A 336 -29.94 -9.22 28.45
CA ASP A 336 -29.46 -9.68 29.76
C ASP A 336 -28.50 -8.66 30.39
N LEU A 337 -27.59 -8.05 29.60
CA LEU A 337 -26.74 -6.98 30.11
C LEU A 337 -27.57 -5.79 30.61
N HIS A 338 -28.55 -5.34 29.80
CA HIS A 338 -29.40 -4.21 30.15
C HIS A 338 -30.19 -4.48 31.43
N GLU A 339 -30.82 -5.64 31.55
CA GLU A 339 -31.59 -6.03 32.73
C GLU A 339 -30.74 -6.08 33.99
N ARG A 340 -29.53 -6.65 33.92
CA ARG A 340 -28.62 -6.75 35.07
C ARG A 340 -28.10 -5.39 35.51
N VAL A 341 -27.72 -4.53 34.56
CA VAL A 341 -27.31 -3.15 34.88
C VAL A 341 -28.47 -2.37 35.49
N ALA A 342 -29.69 -2.51 34.94
CA ALA A 342 -30.88 -1.86 35.49
C ALA A 342 -31.25 -2.37 36.89
N ARG A 343 -30.98 -3.65 37.20
CA ARG A 343 -31.16 -4.24 38.53
C ARG A 343 -30.11 -3.78 39.54
N GLY A 344 -29.01 -3.17 39.10
CA GLY A 344 -27.91 -2.75 39.95
C GLY A 344 -26.95 -3.90 40.31
N ASP A 345 -26.84 -4.92 39.45
CA ASP A 345 -25.82 -5.95 39.60
C ASP A 345 -24.41 -5.32 39.53
N ASP A 346 -23.45 -5.93 40.22
CA ASP A 346 -22.05 -5.50 40.22
C ASP A 346 -21.35 -5.84 38.90
N ILE A 347 -21.48 -4.92 37.92
CA ILE A 347 -21.01 -5.07 36.55
C ILE A 347 -20.20 -3.84 36.13
N VAL A 348 -19.02 -4.07 35.57
CA VAL A 348 -18.20 -3.06 34.91
C VAL A 348 -18.20 -3.31 33.42
N VAL A 349 -18.64 -2.32 32.64
CA VAL A 349 -18.66 -2.40 31.17
C VAL A 349 -17.57 -1.50 30.61
N VAL A 350 -16.70 -2.06 29.77
CA VAL A 350 -15.58 -1.32 29.16
C VAL A 350 -15.63 -1.37 27.64
N ASP A 351 -15.39 -0.24 27.00
CA ASP A 351 -15.37 -0.08 25.55
C ASP A 351 -13.94 -0.17 25.03
N SER A 352 -13.64 -1.21 24.25
CA SER A 352 -12.28 -1.52 23.80
C SER A 352 -11.87 -0.78 22.52
N ARG A 353 -12.72 0.11 22.01
CA ARG A 353 -12.44 0.99 20.86
C ARG A 353 -11.52 2.14 21.21
N THR A 354 -11.15 2.93 20.21
CA THR A 354 -10.37 4.15 20.42
C THR A 354 -11.12 5.17 21.28
N PRO A 355 -10.41 6.04 22.02
CA PRO A 355 -11.03 7.16 22.73
C PRO A 355 -11.90 8.04 21.82
N GLU A 356 -11.48 8.25 20.57
CA GLU A 356 -12.22 9.02 19.57
C GLU A 356 -13.54 8.34 19.18
N GLU A 357 -13.54 7.03 18.94
CA GLU A 357 -14.77 6.27 18.68
C GLU A 357 -15.73 6.27 19.88
N PHE A 358 -15.19 6.12 21.10
CA PHE A 358 -15.97 6.19 22.34
C PHE A 358 -16.63 7.56 22.53
N HIS A 359 -15.87 8.63 22.26
CA HIS A 359 -16.39 10.00 22.32
C HIS A 359 -17.50 10.21 21.29
N ASN A 360 -17.35 9.68 20.08
CA ASN A 360 -18.36 9.79 19.03
C ASN A 360 -19.67 9.12 19.46
N PHE A 361 -19.62 7.90 19.99
CA PHE A 361 -20.78 7.22 20.58
C PHE A 361 -20.33 6.05 21.46
N THR A 362 -21.12 5.69 22.47
CA THR A 362 -20.85 4.51 23.32
C THR A 362 -22.12 4.08 24.08
N LEU A 363 -22.05 2.97 24.82
CA LEU A 363 -23.11 2.58 25.75
C LEU A 363 -23.24 3.61 26.88
N PRO A 364 -24.46 3.89 27.39
CA PRO A 364 -24.66 4.95 28.38
C PRO A 364 -23.83 4.82 29.68
N PHE A 365 -23.51 3.59 30.08
CA PHE A 365 -22.86 3.26 31.36
C PHE A 365 -21.42 2.72 31.21
N SER A 366 -20.90 2.57 29.98
CA SER A 366 -19.56 2.00 29.77
C SER A 366 -18.43 2.95 30.19
N HIS A 367 -17.23 2.42 30.39
CA HIS A 367 -16.00 3.19 30.55
C HIS A 367 -15.11 3.01 29.30
N SER A 368 -14.40 4.04 28.86
CA SER A 368 -13.41 3.88 27.79
C SER A 368 -12.19 3.10 28.32
N LEU A 369 -11.83 2.00 27.67
CA LEU A 369 -10.63 1.24 27.99
C LEU A 369 -10.11 0.53 26.72
N PRO A 370 -9.38 1.25 25.83
CA PRO A 370 -8.92 0.71 24.56
C PRO A 370 -8.21 -0.64 24.71
N GLY A 371 -8.32 -1.53 23.71
CA GLY A 371 -7.94 -2.94 23.84
C GLY A 371 -6.58 -3.23 24.50
N ALA A 372 -5.52 -2.50 24.14
CA ALA A 372 -4.19 -2.70 24.74
C ALA A 372 -4.11 -2.24 26.22
N GLU A 373 -4.95 -1.29 26.62
CA GLU A 373 -5.01 -0.73 27.99
C GLU A 373 -5.76 -1.63 28.97
N LEU A 374 -6.52 -2.63 28.48
CA LEU A 374 -7.39 -3.48 29.30
C LEU A 374 -6.65 -4.13 30.47
N VAL A 375 -5.61 -4.94 30.21
CA VAL A 375 -4.86 -5.63 31.27
C VAL A 375 -4.14 -4.64 32.19
N TYR A 376 -3.70 -3.50 31.64
CA TYR A 376 -2.97 -2.48 32.37
C TYR A 376 -3.84 -1.77 33.42
N ARG A 377 -5.13 -1.54 33.10
CA ARG A 377 -5.98 -0.59 33.84
C ARG A 377 -7.27 -1.19 34.41
N ILE A 378 -7.69 -2.41 34.03
CA ILE A 378 -8.99 -2.97 34.42
C ILE A 378 -9.21 -3.04 35.94
N ARG A 379 -8.15 -3.27 36.72
CA ARG A 379 -8.21 -3.37 38.19
C ARG A 379 -8.64 -2.06 38.87
N GLU A 380 -8.46 -0.92 38.21
CA GLU A 380 -8.91 0.37 38.74
C GLU A 380 -10.43 0.57 38.57
N LEU A 381 -11.04 -0.15 37.63
CA LEU A 381 -12.48 -0.13 37.40
C LEU A 381 -13.19 -1.29 38.11
N ALA A 382 -12.56 -2.47 38.15
CA ALA A 382 -13.13 -3.71 38.73
C ALA A 382 -12.18 -4.33 39.79
N PRO A 383 -11.90 -3.65 40.92
CA PRO A 383 -10.97 -4.12 41.94
C PRO A 383 -11.47 -5.35 42.71
N ASP A 384 -12.80 -5.51 42.89
CA ASP A 384 -13.37 -6.70 43.52
C ASP A 384 -13.38 -7.86 42.51
N PRO A 385 -12.74 -9.02 42.80
CA PRO A 385 -12.72 -10.18 41.91
C PRO A 385 -14.11 -10.76 41.60
N LYS A 386 -15.16 -10.39 42.35
CA LYS A 386 -16.55 -10.80 42.08
C LYS A 386 -17.25 -9.91 41.05
N THR A 387 -16.72 -8.71 40.80
CA THR A 387 -17.24 -7.79 39.77
C THR A 387 -17.26 -8.51 38.43
N PHE A 388 -18.39 -8.48 37.73
CA PHE A 388 -18.49 -9.04 36.39
C PHE A 388 -18.03 -8.00 35.37
N VAL A 389 -17.02 -8.33 34.57
CA VAL A 389 -16.46 -7.45 33.54
C VAL A 389 -17.05 -7.80 32.18
N VAL A 390 -17.60 -6.81 31.48
CA VAL A 390 -18.11 -6.96 30.12
C VAL A 390 -17.37 -6.03 29.18
N VAL A 391 -16.78 -6.58 28.11
CA VAL A 391 -16.06 -5.81 27.10
C VAL A 391 -16.97 -5.58 25.89
N ASN A 392 -17.18 -4.32 25.49
CA ASN A 392 -17.96 -3.97 24.30
C ASN A 392 -17.08 -3.34 23.20
N CYS A 393 -17.59 -3.40 21.98
CA CYS A 393 -17.10 -2.59 20.87
C CYS A 393 -18.29 -2.18 19.98
N ALA A 394 -18.02 -1.78 18.73
CA ALA A 394 -19.07 -1.41 17.78
C ALA A 394 -19.83 -2.63 17.25
N GLY A 395 -19.10 -3.67 16.84
CA GLY A 395 -19.62 -4.96 16.36
C GLY A 395 -19.12 -6.09 17.26
N ARG A 396 -18.25 -6.97 16.73
CA ARG A 396 -17.84 -8.20 17.44
C ARG A 396 -16.34 -8.30 17.73
N THR A 397 -15.47 -7.95 16.77
CA THR A 397 -14.03 -8.27 16.83
C THR A 397 -13.33 -7.79 18.10
N ARG A 398 -13.38 -6.49 18.41
CA ARG A 398 -12.61 -5.90 19.52
C ARG A 398 -13.17 -6.27 20.89
N SER A 399 -14.46 -6.59 21.00
CA SER A 399 -15.03 -7.09 22.26
C SER A 399 -14.58 -8.53 22.52
N ILE A 400 -14.56 -9.39 21.51
CA ILE A 400 -14.04 -10.76 21.61
C ILE A 400 -12.54 -10.74 21.99
N VAL A 401 -11.72 -10.04 21.20
CA VAL A 401 -10.27 -9.93 21.45
C VAL A 401 -10.01 -9.34 22.83
N GLY A 402 -10.72 -8.28 23.22
CA GLY A 402 -10.55 -7.65 24.52
C GLY A 402 -10.95 -8.54 25.70
N ALA A 403 -12.11 -9.21 25.62
CA ALA A 403 -12.55 -10.17 26.64
C ALA A 403 -11.55 -11.33 26.77
N GLN A 404 -11.13 -11.91 25.64
CA GLN A 404 -10.16 -12.99 25.64
C GLN A 404 -8.78 -12.53 26.13
N THR A 405 -8.39 -11.27 25.93
CA THR A 405 -7.14 -10.72 26.49
C THR A 405 -7.15 -10.77 28.02
N LEU A 406 -8.27 -10.37 28.64
CA LEU A 406 -8.41 -10.41 30.10
C LEU A 406 -8.46 -11.85 30.64
N ILE A 407 -9.12 -12.76 29.91
CA ILE A 407 -9.19 -14.19 30.24
C ILE A 407 -7.81 -14.84 30.15
N ASP A 408 -7.11 -14.64 29.03
CA ASP A 408 -5.75 -15.17 28.83
C ASP A 408 -4.77 -14.58 29.85
N ALA A 409 -4.95 -13.31 30.25
CA ALA A 409 -4.19 -12.68 31.32
C ALA A 409 -4.49 -13.25 32.72
N GLY A 410 -5.55 -14.04 32.88
CA GLY A 410 -5.92 -14.68 34.15
C GLY A 410 -6.32 -13.67 35.22
N ILE A 411 -7.07 -12.62 34.84
CA ILE A 411 -7.68 -11.75 35.86
C ILE A 411 -8.70 -12.55 36.69
N PRO A 412 -8.89 -12.25 37.98
CA PRO A 412 -9.76 -13.06 38.84
C PRO A 412 -11.26 -12.84 38.56
N ASN A 413 -11.61 -11.75 37.88
CA ASN A 413 -12.97 -11.41 37.52
C ASN A 413 -13.56 -12.39 36.51
N ARG A 414 -14.88 -12.61 36.59
CA ARG A 414 -15.60 -13.15 35.44
C ARG A 414 -15.58 -12.13 34.31
N VAL A 415 -15.30 -12.59 33.09
CA VAL A 415 -15.22 -11.74 31.89
C VAL A 415 -16.13 -12.29 30.82
N ALA A 416 -16.81 -11.40 30.09
CA ALA A 416 -17.52 -11.72 28.86
C ALA A 416 -17.38 -10.59 27.83
N SER A 417 -17.57 -10.88 26.55
CA SER A 417 -17.83 -9.88 25.52
C SER A 417 -19.33 -9.50 25.50
N LEU A 418 -19.66 -8.27 25.12
CA LEU A 418 -21.03 -7.94 24.72
C LEU A 418 -21.25 -8.45 23.29
N ARG A 419 -22.21 -9.35 23.12
CA ARG A 419 -22.55 -9.90 21.81
C ARG A 419 -23.01 -8.78 20.87
N ASN A 420 -22.38 -8.69 19.69
CA ASN A 420 -22.70 -7.74 18.62
C ASN A 420 -22.64 -6.23 18.98
N GLY A 421 -22.12 -5.90 20.17
CA GLY A 421 -21.74 -4.54 20.54
C GLY A 421 -22.84 -3.49 20.47
N THR A 422 -22.46 -2.26 20.09
CA THR A 422 -23.41 -1.14 19.97
C THR A 422 -24.36 -1.28 18.77
N MET A 423 -24.03 -2.10 17.77
CA MET A 423 -24.95 -2.40 16.65
C MET A 423 -26.21 -3.08 17.17
N GLU A 424 -26.06 -4.16 17.96
CA GLU A 424 -27.20 -4.86 18.56
C GLU A 424 -27.93 -4.01 19.60
N TRP A 425 -27.20 -3.16 20.33
CA TRP A 425 -27.82 -2.19 21.23
C TRP A 425 -28.82 -1.29 20.49
N LEU A 426 -28.43 -0.75 19.34
CA LEU A 426 -29.33 0.05 18.49
C LEU A 426 -30.46 -0.79 17.87
N LEU A 427 -30.17 -2.02 17.41
CA LEU A 427 -31.18 -2.93 16.86
C LEU A 427 -32.25 -3.31 17.90
N SER A 428 -31.90 -3.35 19.19
CA SER A 428 -32.85 -3.56 20.30
C SER A 428 -33.70 -2.32 20.64
N GLY A 429 -33.57 -1.24 19.86
CA GLY A 429 -34.30 0.02 20.05
C GLY A 429 -33.77 0.88 21.21
N ARG A 430 -32.55 0.63 21.70
CA ARG A 430 -31.93 1.39 22.80
C ARG A 430 -31.06 2.51 22.26
N GLU A 431 -30.89 3.54 23.07
CA GLU A 431 -30.09 4.70 22.72
C GLU A 431 -28.64 4.58 23.20
N LEU A 432 -27.73 5.13 22.40
CA LEU A 432 -26.33 5.31 22.76
C LEU A 432 -26.14 6.67 23.44
N ALA A 433 -25.04 6.81 24.18
CA ALA A 433 -24.57 8.10 24.66
C ALA A 433 -23.50 8.67 23.72
N TYR A 434 -23.45 9.99 23.61
CA TYR A 434 -22.56 10.74 22.72
C TYR A 434 -21.74 11.76 23.51
N GLY A 435 -20.55 12.09 23.02
CA GLY A 435 -19.69 13.12 23.61
C GLY A 435 -19.09 12.77 24.98
N ARG A 436 -19.16 11.51 25.41
CA ARG A 436 -18.64 11.09 26.72
C ARG A 436 -17.12 11.21 26.77
N GLN A 437 -16.59 11.53 27.95
CA GLN A 437 -15.15 11.67 28.17
C GLN A 437 -14.48 10.31 28.37
N ALA A 438 -13.36 10.11 27.68
CA ALA A 438 -12.56 8.88 27.76
C ALA A 438 -11.43 9.02 28.79
N ALA A 439 -11.79 9.11 30.07
CA ALA A 439 -10.79 9.14 31.15
C ALA A 439 -10.19 7.74 31.36
N LEU A 440 -8.88 7.60 31.20
CA LEU A 440 -8.16 6.36 31.49
C LEU A 440 -7.61 6.41 32.92
N PRO A 441 -8.03 5.51 33.84
CA PRO A 441 -7.55 5.53 35.21
C PRO A 441 -6.10 5.07 35.27
N GLU A 442 -5.25 5.81 35.99
CA GLU A 442 -3.84 5.45 36.21
C GLU A 442 -3.73 4.34 37.26
N PRO A 443 -3.04 3.23 36.96
CA PRO A 443 -2.98 2.10 37.88
C PRO A 443 -2.10 2.39 39.09
N SER A 444 -2.51 1.85 40.25
CA SER A 444 -1.65 1.81 41.43
C SER A 444 -0.38 0.99 41.17
N ALA A 445 0.65 1.16 42.01
CA ALA A 445 1.89 0.39 41.88
C ALA A 445 1.66 -1.13 41.96
N ASP A 446 0.74 -1.57 42.83
CA ASP A 446 0.37 -2.97 43.00
C ASP A 446 -0.42 -3.50 41.79
N SER A 447 -1.38 -2.71 41.29
CA SER A 447 -2.14 -3.03 40.07
C SER A 447 -1.20 -3.19 38.86
N ALA A 448 -0.26 -2.26 38.69
CA ALA A 448 0.72 -2.29 37.61
C ALA A 448 1.67 -3.49 37.72
N ALA A 449 2.11 -3.84 38.93
CA ALA A 449 2.94 -5.02 39.16
C ALA A 449 2.20 -6.33 38.80
N ALA A 450 0.94 -6.46 39.22
CA ALA A 450 0.10 -7.60 38.87
C ALA A 450 -0.14 -7.69 37.35
N ALA A 451 -0.46 -6.57 36.70
CA ALA A 451 -0.67 -6.51 35.25
C ALA A 451 0.58 -6.94 34.45
N ARG A 452 1.78 -6.55 34.89
CA ARG A 452 3.05 -6.99 34.27
C ARG A 452 3.25 -8.49 34.33
N GLU A 453 2.98 -9.10 35.48
CA GLU A 453 3.10 -10.55 35.65
C GLU A 453 2.10 -11.29 34.75
N GLN A 454 0.85 -10.83 34.74
CA GLN A 454 -0.21 -11.39 33.91
C GLN A 454 0.12 -11.30 32.41
N ALA A 455 0.53 -10.12 31.94
CA ALA A 455 0.92 -9.91 30.55
C ALA A 455 2.19 -10.70 30.18
N ARG A 456 3.12 -10.92 31.11
CA ARG A 456 4.32 -11.75 30.89
C ARG A 456 3.93 -13.19 30.64
N GLY A 457 2.99 -13.72 31.42
CA GLY A 457 2.45 -15.07 31.20
C GLY A 457 1.82 -15.24 29.82
N VAL A 458 1.06 -14.24 29.34
CA VAL A 458 0.48 -14.24 27.99
C VAL A 458 1.56 -14.24 26.91
N ALA A 459 2.56 -13.35 27.03
CA ALA A 459 3.68 -13.27 26.08
C ALA A 459 4.49 -14.58 26.01
N GLN A 460 4.75 -15.22 27.15
CA GLN A 460 5.45 -16.51 27.20
C GLN A 460 4.68 -17.62 26.49
N ARG A 461 3.36 -17.73 26.70
CA ARG A 461 2.52 -18.72 26.00
C ARG A 461 2.43 -18.44 24.50
N ALA A 462 2.51 -17.18 24.08
CA ALA A 462 2.59 -16.78 22.68
C ALA A 462 3.97 -16.98 22.05
N GLY A 463 4.98 -17.39 22.82
CA GLY A 463 6.33 -17.65 22.32
C GLY A 463 7.11 -16.41 21.93
N ILE A 464 6.73 -15.22 22.42
CA ILE A 464 7.43 -13.96 22.15
C ILE A 464 8.30 -13.53 23.33
N GLY A 465 9.36 -12.78 23.03
CA GLY A 465 10.36 -12.41 24.03
C GLY A 465 10.92 -11.00 23.85
N HIS A 466 11.59 -10.53 24.90
CA HIS A 466 12.31 -9.26 24.87
C HIS A 466 13.65 -9.41 24.15
N ILE A 467 13.97 -8.42 23.32
CA ILE A 467 15.30 -8.23 22.74
C ILE A 467 16.02 -7.11 23.48
N ASP A 468 17.35 -7.20 23.55
CA ASP A 468 18.17 -6.13 24.11
C ASP A 468 18.49 -5.05 23.06
N ALA A 469 19.13 -3.97 23.50
CA ALA A 469 19.51 -2.87 22.61
C ALA A 469 20.57 -3.28 21.57
N ALA A 470 21.38 -4.32 21.82
CA ALA A 470 22.36 -4.81 20.85
C ALA A 470 21.68 -5.60 19.73
N THR A 471 20.72 -6.46 20.06
CA THR A 471 19.87 -7.16 19.09
C THR A 471 19.05 -6.18 18.27
N LEU A 472 18.44 -5.16 18.88
CA LEU A 472 17.71 -4.13 18.12
C LEU A 472 18.62 -3.42 17.10
N ARG A 473 19.84 -3.02 17.50
CA ARG A 473 20.81 -2.42 16.58
C ARG A 473 21.23 -3.37 15.46
N ALA A 474 21.33 -4.68 15.74
CA ALA A 474 21.60 -5.68 14.70
C ALA A 474 20.45 -5.76 13.70
N PHE A 475 19.20 -5.75 14.17
CA PHE A 475 18.02 -5.70 13.29
C PHE A 475 18.00 -4.43 12.44
N GLU A 476 18.38 -3.28 12.99
CA GLU A 476 18.49 -2.01 12.25
C GLU A 476 19.57 -2.08 11.16
N ALA A 477 20.72 -2.68 11.46
CA ALA A 477 21.78 -2.90 10.46
C ALA A 477 21.37 -3.87 9.35
N GLU A 478 20.45 -4.80 9.63
CA GLU A 478 19.91 -5.79 8.68
C GLU A 478 18.72 -5.27 7.85
N GLN A 479 18.30 -4.00 8.00
CA GLN A 479 17.14 -3.46 7.28
C GLN A 479 17.24 -3.51 5.75
N GLY A 480 18.46 -3.65 5.21
CA GLY A 480 18.70 -3.88 3.79
C GLY A 480 18.38 -5.30 3.32
N THR A 481 18.17 -6.27 4.22
CA THR A 481 17.93 -7.69 3.89
C THR A 481 16.73 -8.29 4.63
N ARG A 482 16.18 -7.62 5.64
CA ARG A 482 14.95 -7.99 6.37
C ARG A 482 14.13 -6.75 6.68
N THR A 483 12.82 -6.82 6.49
CA THR A 483 11.93 -5.71 6.84
C THR A 483 11.80 -5.60 8.36
N LEU A 484 11.95 -4.39 8.89
CA LEU A 484 11.82 -4.08 10.33
C LEU A 484 10.80 -2.96 10.54
N TYR A 485 9.74 -3.27 11.27
CA TYR A 485 8.80 -2.30 11.83
C TYR A 485 9.10 -2.09 13.32
N LYS A 486 9.04 -0.84 13.76
CA LYS A 486 9.23 -0.45 15.17
C LYS A 486 8.04 0.39 15.60
N PHE A 487 7.24 -0.13 16.53
CA PHE A 487 5.98 0.50 16.96
C PHE A 487 5.98 0.83 18.45
N ASP A 488 5.63 2.08 18.76
CA ASP A 488 5.18 2.50 20.09
C ASP A 488 3.68 2.27 20.16
N VAL A 489 3.26 1.41 21.09
CA VAL A 489 1.87 0.91 21.18
C VAL A 489 1.00 1.65 22.19
N ARG A 490 1.54 2.72 22.79
CA ARG A 490 0.88 3.52 23.82
C ARG A 490 -0.16 4.48 23.24
N THR A 491 -0.81 5.25 24.12
CA THR A 491 -1.77 6.28 23.74
C THR A 491 -1.13 7.37 22.86
N ARG A 492 -1.95 8.14 22.15
CA ARG A 492 -1.47 9.25 21.32
C ARG A 492 -0.73 10.27 22.16
N GLU A 493 -1.31 10.61 23.30
CA GLU A 493 -0.83 11.60 24.24
C GLU A 493 0.56 11.23 24.76
N GLU A 494 0.76 9.97 25.11
CA GLU A 494 2.07 9.45 25.55
C GLU A 494 3.11 9.50 24.43
N TYR A 495 2.74 9.10 23.20
CA TYR A 495 3.64 9.16 22.05
C TYR A 495 4.05 10.61 21.75
N GLU A 496 3.09 11.51 21.60
CA GLU A 496 3.36 12.91 21.24
C GLU A 496 4.12 13.66 22.35
N THR A 497 3.94 13.27 23.61
CA THR A 497 4.71 13.83 24.74
C THR A 497 6.17 13.36 24.73
N GLY A 498 6.44 12.13 24.29
CA GLY A 498 7.78 11.58 24.23
C GLY A 498 7.82 10.13 23.72
N HIS A 499 8.47 9.90 22.58
CA HIS A 499 8.65 8.57 21.97
C HIS A 499 10.09 8.33 21.50
N LEU A 500 10.46 7.09 21.21
CA LEU A 500 11.80 6.75 20.73
C LEU A 500 12.03 7.28 19.30
N PRO A 501 13.24 7.81 18.97
CA PRO A 501 13.58 8.27 17.63
C PRO A 501 13.35 7.21 16.54
N GLY A 502 12.61 7.58 15.49
CA GLY A 502 12.32 6.70 14.37
C GLY A 502 11.39 5.52 14.69
N TRP A 503 10.66 5.57 15.81
CA TRP A 503 9.56 4.64 16.12
C TRP A 503 8.22 5.22 15.68
N ARG A 504 7.39 4.38 15.07
CA ARG A 504 6.07 4.77 14.56
C ARG A 504 5.02 4.59 15.64
N TRP A 505 4.05 5.48 15.69
CA TRP A 505 2.90 5.31 16.57
C TRP A 505 1.91 4.30 15.98
N ALA A 506 1.53 3.30 16.77
CA ALA A 506 0.52 2.33 16.42
C ALA A 506 -0.18 1.80 17.69
N PRO A 507 -1.29 2.44 18.14
CA PRO A 507 -1.98 2.04 19.36
C PRO A 507 -2.26 0.55 19.38
N GLY A 508 -1.89 -0.16 20.44
CA GLY A 508 -1.83 -1.63 20.39
C GLY A 508 -3.15 -2.29 19.97
N GLY A 509 -4.28 -1.79 20.48
CA GLY A 509 -5.61 -2.28 20.07
C GLY A 509 -5.91 -2.06 18.58
N GLN A 510 -5.51 -0.92 18.02
CA GLN A 510 -5.68 -0.62 16.59
C GLN A 510 -4.67 -1.37 15.72
N LEU A 511 -3.45 -1.59 16.21
CA LEU A 511 -2.47 -2.40 15.51
C LEU A 511 -2.95 -3.85 15.35
N VAL A 512 -3.66 -4.40 16.33
CA VAL A 512 -4.31 -5.72 16.22
C VAL A 512 -5.57 -5.66 15.35
N GLN A 513 -6.41 -4.63 15.51
CA GLN A 513 -7.68 -4.49 14.78
C GLN A 513 -7.51 -4.21 13.28
N ALA A 514 -6.44 -3.50 12.91
CA ALA A 514 -6.22 -2.95 11.57
C ALA A 514 -4.76 -3.10 11.17
N THR A 515 -4.21 -4.31 11.33
CA THR A 515 -2.78 -4.61 11.08
C THR A 515 -2.33 -4.12 9.70
N ASP A 516 -3.19 -4.28 8.71
CA ASP A 516 -3.03 -3.89 7.31
C ASP A 516 -2.89 -2.37 7.10
N GLU A 517 -3.34 -1.52 8.04
CA GLU A 517 -3.10 -0.07 7.97
C GLU A 517 -1.67 0.33 8.39
N TYR A 518 -0.98 -0.53 9.13
CA TYR A 518 0.33 -0.22 9.71
C TYR A 518 1.49 -0.85 8.97
N LEU A 519 1.29 -2.04 8.41
CA LEU A 519 2.31 -2.83 7.70
C LEU A 519 1.68 -3.64 6.56
N ALA A 520 2.43 -3.83 5.47
CA ALA A 520 2.02 -4.71 4.37
C ALA A 520 2.96 -5.88 4.12
N THR A 521 4.19 -5.81 4.66
CA THR A 521 5.16 -6.91 4.48
C THR A 521 4.90 -8.04 5.47
N ARG A 522 4.39 -9.15 4.95
CA ARG A 522 4.23 -10.41 5.69
C ARG A 522 5.60 -11.00 5.98
N ARG A 523 5.71 -11.70 7.12
CA ARG A 523 6.95 -12.36 7.62
C ARG A 523 8.08 -11.37 7.92
N ALA A 524 7.75 -10.09 8.06
CA ALA A 524 8.66 -9.06 8.52
C ALA A 524 8.89 -9.16 10.03
N ARG A 525 9.94 -8.50 10.52
CA ARG A 525 10.16 -8.29 11.96
C ARG A 525 9.37 -7.10 12.43
N VAL A 526 8.66 -7.26 13.55
CA VAL A 526 7.94 -6.21 14.26
C VAL A 526 8.48 -6.14 15.68
N VAL A 527 8.98 -4.98 16.07
CA VAL A 527 9.40 -4.71 17.45
C VAL A 527 8.39 -3.76 18.07
N LEU A 528 7.82 -4.16 19.21
CA LEU A 528 6.89 -3.34 19.98
C LEU A 528 7.57 -2.79 21.22
N ALA A 529 7.30 -1.53 21.55
CA ALA A 529 7.81 -0.88 22.76
C ALA A 529 6.69 -0.23 23.57
N ASP A 530 6.85 -0.32 24.88
CA ASP A 530 6.14 0.44 25.90
C ASP A 530 7.08 0.68 27.10
N TRP A 531 6.64 1.43 28.11
CA TRP A 531 7.40 1.62 29.36
C TRP A 531 6.75 0.92 30.56
N ASP A 532 5.48 0.56 30.45
CA ASP A 532 4.72 -0.09 31.51
C ASP A 532 5.01 -1.60 31.59
N GLY A 533 5.48 -2.24 30.53
CA GLY A 533 5.71 -3.69 30.47
C GLY A 533 4.43 -4.51 30.41
N VAL A 534 3.34 -3.97 29.87
CA VAL A 534 2.03 -4.63 29.77
C VAL A 534 1.51 -4.56 28.33
N ARG A 535 1.37 -3.35 27.78
CA ARG A 535 0.69 -3.09 26.50
C ARG A 535 1.38 -3.72 25.30
N ALA A 536 2.71 -3.65 25.23
CA ALA A 536 3.51 -4.28 24.18
C ALA A 536 3.44 -5.81 24.26
N GLN A 537 3.42 -6.38 25.47
CA GLN A 537 3.33 -7.82 25.68
C GLN A 537 1.98 -8.38 25.20
N THR A 538 0.86 -7.76 25.58
CA THR A 538 -0.48 -8.22 25.17
C THR A 538 -0.73 -7.98 23.69
N THR A 539 -0.33 -6.82 23.16
CA THR A 539 -0.40 -6.51 21.72
C THR A 539 0.43 -7.50 20.91
N GLY A 540 1.68 -7.73 21.33
CA GLY A 540 2.58 -8.64 20.64
C GLY A 540 2.08 -10.08 20.63
N ALA A 541 1.47 -10.53 21.72
CA ALA A 541 0.90 -11.88 21.80
C ALA A 541 -0.23 -12.08 20.78
N TRP A 542 -1.04 -11.05 20.51
CA TRP A 542 -2.06 -11.13 19.47
C TRP A 542 -1.47 -11.10 18.05
N LEU A 543 -0.50 -10.23 17.79
CA LEU A 543 0.18 -10.20 16.48
C LEU A 543 0.89 -11.53 16.17
N ALA A 544 1.47 -12.17 17.18
CA ALA A 544 2.10 -13.48 17.01
C ALA A 544 1.08 -14.57 16.66
N GLN A 545 -0.10 -14.55 17.31
CA GLN A 545 -1.20 -15.49 17.03
C GLN A 545 -1.88 -15.22 15.67
N LEU A 546 -1.90 -13.98 15.19
CA LEU A 546 -2.37 -13.65 13.84
C LEU A 546 -1.47 -14.26 12.75
N GLY A 547 -0.20 -14.55 13.08
CA GLY A 547 0.72 -15.31 12.22
C GLY A 547 1.32 -14.54 11.05
N ALA A 548 1.09 -13.24 10.95
CA ALA A 548 1.52 -12.43 9.80
C ALA A 548 2.99 -11.97 9.88
N VAL A 549 3.61 -11.93 11.06
CA VAL A 549 4.90 -11.27 11.33
C VAL A 549 5.70 -11.98 12.43
N GLU A 550 7.02 -11.76 12.45
CA GLU A 550 7.90 -12.12 13.57
C GLU A 550 7.85 -11.01 14.64
N VAL A 551 7.37 -11.32 15.85
CA VAL A 551 7.14 -10.31 16.89
C VAL A 551 8.22 -10.36 17.96
N TYR A 552 8.74 -9.18 18.31
CA TYR A 552 9.73 -8.96 19.36
C TYR A 552 9.28 -7.83 20.27
N LEU A 553 9.70 -7.90 21.53
CA LEU A 553 9.42 -6.88 22.53
C LEU A 553 10.68 -6.11 22.85
N TYR A 554 10.58 -4.81 23.03
CA TYR A 554 11.70 -3.97 23.45
C TYR A 554 11.27 -3.10 24.62
N GLN A 555 11.93 -3.25 25.76
CA GLN A 555 11.73 -2.39 26.90
C GLN A 555 12.76 -1.24 26.84
N PRO A 556 12.33 0.01 26.59
CA PRO A 556 13.24 1.12 26.51
C PRO A 556 13.87 1.43 27.88
N PRO A 557 15.10 1.97 27.91
CA PRO A 557 15.67 2.52 29.14
C PRO A 557 14.77 3.63 29.73
N ALA A 558 14.73 3.71 31.06
CA ALA A 558 13.93 4.73 31.76
C ALA A 558 14.29 6.17 31.36
N LEU A 559 15.56 6.41 30.99
CA LEU A 559 16.08 7.72 30.54
C LEU A 559 16.52 7.68 29.06
N ALA A 560 15.72 7.02 28.20
CA ALA A 560 15.97 7.03 26.76
C ALA A 560 15.88 8.46 26.19
N ALA A 561 16.61 8.71 25.09
CA ALA A 561 16.42 9.92 24.31
C ALA A 561 15.04 9.85 23.61
N LEU A 562 14.27 10.94 23.66
CA LEU A 562 12.91 10.99 23.13
C LEU A 562 12.72 12.12 22.12
N GLU A 563 11.92 11.86 21.09
CA GLU A 563 11.31 12.83 20.18
C GLU A 563 9.90 13.22 20.68
N ARG A 564 9.38 14.37 20.21
CA ARG A 564 8.05 14.88 20.61
C ARG A 564 7.24 15.26 19.38
N GLY A 565 5.92 15.26 19.53
CA GLY A 565 4.94 15.57 18.48
C GLY A 565 4.48 14.33 17.70
N ALA A 566 3.66 14.57 16.68
CA ALA A 566 3.11 13.52 15.83
C ALA A 566 4.20 12.79 15.02
N GLU A 567 3.91 11.55 14.64
CA GLU A 567 4.80 10.71 13.83
C GLU A 567 5.21 11.45 12.53
N PRO A 568 6.52 11.65 12.27
CA PRO A 568 6.97 12.25 11.04
C PRO A 568 6.66 11.33 9.85
N ARG A 569 6.05 11.88 8.79
CA ARG A 569 5.73 11.14 7.56
C ARG A 569 6.69 11.52 6.45
N ARG A 570 7.42 10.53 5.93
CA ARG A 570 8.23 10.72 4.73
C ARG A 570 7.30 10.77 3.51
N VAL A 571 7.39 11.86 2.75
CA VAL A 571 6.65 12.02 1.50
C VAL A 571 7.63 11.86 0.35
N LEU A 572 7.38 10.88 -0.50
CA LEU A 572 8.25 10.59 -1.64
C LEU A 572 7.90 11.48 -2.85
N ARG A 573 8.87 11.65 -3.75
CA ARG A 573 8.77 12.50 -4.94
C ARG A 573 9.41 11.80 -6.14
N HIS A 574 8.70 11.79 -7.27
CA HIS A 574 9.23 11.34 -8.56
C HIS A 574 8.83 12.26 -9.73
N ARG A 575 7.98 13.26 -9.44
CA ARG A 575 7.56 14.30 -10.38
C ARG A 575 8.10 15.65 -9.95
N PRO A 576 8.31 16.59 -10.89
CA PRO A 576 8.60 17.97 -10.53
C PRO A 576 7.50 18.56 -9.65
N ASP A 577 7.88 19.30 -8.60
CA ASP A 577 6.92 19.98 -7.75
C ASP A 577 6.17 21.07 -8.53
N VAL A 578 4.92 21.29 -8.15
CA VAL A 578 4.07 22.36 -8.68
C VAL A 578 3.89 23.47 -7.63
N PRO A 579 3.63 24.72 -8.04
CA PRO A 579 3.52 25.82 -7.09
C PRO A 579 2.23 25.75 -6.27
N GLY A 580 2.36 25.88 -4.95
CA GLY A 580 1.22 25.99 -4.03
C GLY A 580 0.56 27.38 -4.03
N LEU A 581 -0.71 27.44 -3.62
CA LEU A 581 -1.49 28.67 -3.42
C LEU A 581 -1.83 28.86 -1.94
N ARG A 582 -1.69 30.09 -1.45
CA ARG A 582 -2.13 30.46 -0.09
C ARG A 582 -3.66 30.58 -0.04
N PRO A 583 -4.31 30.33 1.11
CA PRO A 583 -5.77 30.37 1.23
C PRO A 583 -6.42 31.65 0.67
N GLN A 584 -5.92 32.84 1.00
CA GLN A 584 -6.48 34.10 0.51
C GLN A 584 -6.33 34.29 -1.00
N ALA A 585 -5.24 33.79 -1.59
CA ALA A 585 -5.04 33.84 -3.04
C ALA A 585 -5.99 32.87 -3.75
N LEU A 586 -6.26 31.71 -3.15
CA LEU A 586 -7.27 30.79 -3.65
C LEU A 586 -8.68 31.39 -3.57
N GLN A 587 -9.05 32.02 -2.45
CA GLN A 587 -10.34 32.72 -2.32
C GLN A 587 -10.52 33.77 -3.43
N ALA A 588 -9.53 34.64 -3.65
CA ALA A 588 -9.60 35.64 -4.70
C ALA A 588 -9.72 35.02 -6.11
N ALA A 589 -9.08 33.88 -6.36
CA ALA A 589 -9.16 33.17 -7.63
C ALA A 589 -10.54 32.52 -7.85
N ILE A 590 -11.15 31.98 -6.79
CA ILE A 590 -12.53 31.47 -6.77
C ILE A 590 -13.50 32.62 -7.06
N ASP A 591 -13.38 33.76 -6.35
CA ASP A 591 -14.26 34.93 -6.52
C ASP A 591 -14.20 35.49 -7.95
N ALA A 592 -13.03 35.41 -8.59
CA ALA A 592 -12.83 35.81 -9.98
C ALA A 592 -13.26 34.75 -11.02
N GLY A 593 -13.75 33.58 -10.60
CA GLY A 593 -14.11 32.47 -11.50
C GLY A 593 -12.92 31.88 -12.26
N SER A 594 -11.71 32.04 -11.73
CA SER A 594 -10.44 31.70 -12.40
C SER A 594 -9.77 30.44 -11.86
N ALA A 595 -10.34 29.83 -10.81
CA ALA A 595 -9.89 28.59 -10.22
C ALA A 595 -11.00 27.54 -10.18
N GLU A 596 -10.60 26.27 -10.31
CA GLU A 596 -11.47 25.11 -10.13
C GLU A 596 -10.86 24.21 -9.07
N VAL A 597 -11.59 24.00 -7.97
CA VAL A 597 -11.07 23.35 -6.76
C VAL A 597 -11.57 21.92 -6.65
N PHE A 598 -10.66 20.99 -6.42
CA PHE A 598 -10.99 19.60 -6.10
C PHE A 598 -10.46 19.23 -4.72
N ASP A 599 -11.33 18.73 -3.86
CA ASP A 599 -10.93 18.00 -2.66
C ASP A 599 -10.71 16.54 -3.03
N ILE A 600 -9.57 15.99 -2.62
CA ILE A 600 -9.14 14.64 -3.01
C ILE A 600 -8.87 13.73 -1.81
N GLU A 601 -9.18 14.18 -0.59
CA GLU A 601 -8.87 13.40 0.61
C GLU A 601 -9.87 12.28 0.85
N SER A 602 -11.10 12.59 1.20
CA SER A 602 -12.16 11.59 1.30
C SER A 602 -13.52 12.26 1.27
N ARG A 603 -14.53 11.53 0.81
CA ARG A 603 -15.91 12.00 0.81
C ARG A 603 -16.36 12.40 2.22
N LEU A 604 -16.04 11.60 3.24
CA LEU A 604 -16.38 11.92 4.63
C LEU A 604 -15.69 13.19 5.15
N ALA A 605 -14.44 13.46 4.76
CA ALA A 605 -13.77 14.70 5.13
C ALA A 605 -14.42 15.90 4.42
N TYR A 606 -14.71 15.76 3.13
CA TYR A 606 -15.37 16.76 2.32
C TYR A 606 -16.75 17.14 2.89
N GLU A 607 -17.61 16.16 3.17
CA GLU A 607 -18.97 16.41 3.68
C GLU A 607 -18.97 17.14 5.04
N ARG A 608 -17.98 16.88 5.89
CA ARG A 608 -17.81 17.57 7.19
C ARG A 608 -17.41 19.04 7.03
N GLY A 609 -16.65 19.37 5.99
CA GLY A 609 -16.19 20.73 5.74
C GLY A 609 -15.19 20.82 4.60
N HIS A 610 -15.53 21.57 3.56
CA HIS A 610 -14.70 21.77 2.38
C HIS A 610 -14.64 23.24 1.94
N VAL A 611 -13.67 23.57 1.09
CA VAL A 611 -13.56 24.91 0.49
C VAL A 611 -14.82 25.19 -0.34
N PRO A 612 -15.50 26.34 -0.17
CA PRO A 612 -16.72 26.65 -0.91
C PRO A 612 -16.53 26.55 -2.43
N GLY A 613 -17.44 25.83 -3.10
CA GLY A 613 -17.40 25.59 -4.54
C GLY A 613 -16.38 24.53 -4.99
N ALA A 614 -15.66 23.90 -4.06
CA ALA A 614 -14.88 22.70 -4.38
C ALA A 614 -15.79 21.55 -4.78
N ARG A 615 -15.22 20.54 -5.45
CA ARG A 615 -15.87 19.27 -5.74
C ARG A 615 -15.00 18.13 -5.22
N TYR A 616 -15.62 17.06 -4.74
CA TYR A 616 -14.88 15.88 -4.32
C TYR A 616 -14.72 14.90 -5.47
N ALA A 617 -13.51 14.42 -5.70
CA ALA A 617 -13.24 13.30 -6.59
C ALA A 617 -12.08 12.46 -6.05
N ALA A 618 -12.22 11.15 -6.11
CA ALA A 618 -11.11 10.24 -5.87
C ALA A 618 -9.96 10.53 -6.86
N PRO A 619 -8.69 10.60 -6.39
CA PRO A 619 -7.58 11.11 -7.20
C PRO A 619 -7.36 10.37 -8.53
N ASP A 620 -7.65 9.08 -8.58
CA ASP A 620 -7.42 8.23 -9.75
C ASP A 620 -8.36 8.49 -10.92
N ARG A 621 -9.57 8.97 -10.62
CA ARG A 621 -10.60 9.35 -11.60
C ARG A 621 -10.70 10.86 -11.82
N LEU A 622 -9.94 11.65 -11.07
CA LEU A 622 -9.95 13.12 -11.14
C LEU A 622 -9.81 13.66 -12.57
N GLN A 623 -9.01 13.00 -13.42
CA GLN A 623 -8.80 13.41 -14.81
C GLN A 623 -10.09 13.40 -15.65
N GLU A 624 -11.05 12.51 -15.34
CA GLU A 624 -12.35 12.41 -16.03
C GLU A 624 -13.21 13.67 -15.84
N PHE A 625 -12.99 14.39 -14.74
CA PHE A 625 -13.82 15.53 -14.33
C PHE A 625 -13.17 16.88 -14.59
N LEU A 626 -11.98 16.89 -15.23
CA LEU A 626 -11.33 18.15 -15.54
C LEU A 626 -12.13 18.93 -16.59
N PRO A 627 -12.26 20.26 -16.43
CA PRO A 627 -13.00 21.09 -17.37
C PRO A 627 -12.28 21.08 -18.73
N ALA A 628 -13.05 21.04 -19.81
CA ALA A 628 -12.51 21.20 -21.17
C ALA A 628 -11.84 22.57 -21.37
N ASP A 629 -12.32 23.59 -20.63
CA ASP A 629 -11.69 24.90 -20.56
C ASP A 629 -10.33 24.83 -19.85
N THR A 630 -9.30 25.37 -20.50
CA THR A 630 -7.92 25.42 -20.00
C THR A 630 -7.55 26.77 -19.39
N GLN A 631 -8.45 27.76 -19.40
CA GLN A 631 -8.21 29.09 -18.80
C GLN A 631 -8.21 29.06 -17.27
N ARG A 632 -8.99 28.15 -16.66
CA ARG A 632 -9.06 28.01 -15.20
C ARG A 632 -7.86 27.24 -14.65
N THR A 633 -7.32 27.72 -13.54
CA THR A 633 -6.29 27.01 -12.78
C THR A 633 -6.94 25.89 -11.98
N ILE A 634 -6.46 24.66 -12.15
CA ILE A 634 -6.89 23.52 -11.33
C ILE A 634 -6.16 23.58 -9.99
N VAL A 635 -6.90 23.51 -8.88
CA VAL A 635 -6.35 23.55 -7.52
C VAL A 635 -6.81 22.34 -6.74
N LEU A 636 -5.87 21.54 -6.23
CA LEU A 636 -6.18 20.40 -5.37
C LEU A 636 -6.09 20.79 -3.90
N THR A 637 -6.94 20.20 -3.05
CA THR A 637 -6.86 20.32 -1.59
C THR A 637 -7.00 18.96 -0.91
N SER A 638 -6.40 18.87 0.27
CA SER A 638 -6.54 17.81 1.27
C SER A 638 -6.36 18.48 2.65
N PRO A 639 -6.60 17.81 3.81
CA PRO A 639 -6.60 18.46 5.11
C PRO A 639 -5.32 19.25 5.45
N ASP A 640 -4.13 18.72 5.16
CA ASP A 640 -2.83 19.45 5.28
C ASP A 640 -2.23 19.89 3.95
N GLY A 641 -2.83 19.51 2.83
CA GLY A 641 -2.29 19.75 1.50
C GLY A 641 -1.13 18.83 1.11
N VAL A 642 -0.74 17.83 1.92
CA VAL A 642 0.37 16.91 1.59
C VAL A 642 -0.02 15.99 0.44
N LEU A 643 -1.19 15.34 0.52
CA LEU A 643 -1.73 14.54 -0.56
C LEU A 643 -2.01 15.40 -1.81
N ALA A 644 -2.58 16.58 -1.61
CA ALA A 644 -2.84 17.54 -2.69
C ALA A 644 -1.55 17.91 -3.46
N ALA A 645 -0.43 18.09 -2.77
CA ALA A 645 0.85 18.43 -3.40
C ALA A 645 1.38 17.30 -4.31
N VAL A 646 1.36 16.03 -3.85
CA VAL A 646 1.81 14.89 -4.67
C VAL A 646 0.89 14.67 -5.87
N ALA A 647 -0.42 14.72 -5.65
CA ALA A 647 -1.40 14.47 -6.69
C ALA A 647 -1.40 15.59 -7.73
N ALA A 648 -1.17 16.85 -7.32
CA ALA A 648 -1.11 17.98 -8.24
C ALA A 648 0.12 17.88 -9.16
N ALA A 649 1.27 17.44 -8.65
CA ALA A 649 2.47 17.20 -9.46
C ALA A 649 2.26 16.06 -10.49
N GLU A 650 1.65 14.95 -10.06
CA GLU A 650 1.31 13.84 -10.95
C GLU A 650 0.28 14.25 -12.03
N LEU A 651 -0.77 14.99 -11.64
CA LEU A 651 -1.80 15.46 -12.57
C LEU A 651 -1.24 16.46 -13.59
N ALA A 652 -0.41 17.40 -13.15
CA ALA A 652 0.27 18.34 -14.05
C ALA A 652 1.15 17.61 -15.06
N TRP A 653 1.91 16.61 -14.61
CA TRP A 653 2.75 15.80 -15.49
C TRP A 653 1.92 15.04 -16.54
N ARG A 654 0.83 14.37 -16.13
CA ARG A 654 -0.01 13.56 -17.01
C ARG A 654 -0.78 14.39 -18.04
N THR A 655 -1.25 15.56 -17.65
CA THR A 655 -2.15 16.38 -18.47
C THR A 655 -1.43 17.50 -19.24
N GLY A 656 -0.20 17.86 -18.83
CA GLY A 656 0.49 19.05 -19.33
C GLY A 656 -0.19 20.37 -18.93
N ARG A 657 -1.17 20.33 -18.01
CA ARG A 657 -1.93 21.51 -17.57
C ARG A 657 -1.28 22.17 -16.34
N PRO A 658 -1.46 23.49 -16.15
CA PRO A 658 -1.13 24.14 -14.88
C PRO A 658 -2.05 23.62 -13.77
N VAL A 659 -1.47 22.88 -12.82
CA VAL A 659 -2.14 22.42 -11.59
C VAL A 659 -1.42 23.02 -10.40
N ARG A 660 -2.18 23.42 -9.38
CA ARG A 660 -1.69 23.93 -8.10
C ARG A 660 -2.33 23.16 -6.95
N TYR A 661 -1.87 23.41 -5.74
CA TYR A 661 -2.51 22.87 -4.53
C TYR A 661 -2.66 23.94 -3.46
N LEU A 662 -3.60 23.75 -2.53
CA LEU A 662 -3.79 24.64 -1.39
C LEU A 662 -2.71 24.39 -0.32
N LEU A 663 -1.85 25.40 -0.09
CA LEU A 663 -0.79 25.34 0.92
C LEU A 663 -1.38 25.21 2.32
N GLY A 664 -1.01 24.14 3.03
CA GLY A 664 -1.54 23.80 4.34
C GLY A 664 -2.98 23.25 4.32
N GLY A 665 -3.55 23.06 3.13
CA GLY A 665 -4.82 22.39 2.94
C GLY A 665 -6.04 23.10 3.51
N THR A 666 -7.13 22.35 3.62
CA THR A 666 -8.41 22.82 4.19
C THR A 666 -8.25 23.24 5.66
N ARG A 667 -7.29 22.66 6.41
CA ARG A 667 -6.98 23.13 7.77
C ARG A 667 -6.40 24.54 7.79
N ALA A 668 -5.48 24.87 6.87
CA ALA A 668 -4.94 26.23 6.78
C ALA A 668 -5.99 27.23 6.30
N TRP A 669 -6.91 26.81 5.41
CA TRP A 669 -8.06 27.62 5.03
C TRP A 669 -8.92 28.00 6.24
N GLN A 670 -9.31 27.01 7.05
CA GLN A 670 -10.09 27.22 8.25
C GLN A 670 -9.34 28.06 9.29
N ALA A 671 -8.04 27.81 9.49
CA ALA A 671 -7.21 28.58 10.42
C ALA A 671 -7.09 30.07 10.06
N GLN A 672 -7.35 30.44 8.80
CA GLN A 672 -7.39 31.83 8.34
C GLN A 672 -8.80 32.46 8.50
N GLY A 673 -9.74 31.75 9.11
CA GLY A 673 -11.11 32.22 9.32
C GLY A 673 -11.96 32.27 8.04
N LEU A 674 -11.52 31.59 6.97
CA LEU A 674 -12.30 31.51 5.73
C LEU A 674 -13.44 30.49 5.87
N PRO A 675 -14.60 30.75 5.25
CA PRO A 675 -15.79 29.91 5.41
C PRO A 675 -15.61 28.52 4.79
N LEU A 676 -16.22 27.50 5.38
CA LEU A 676 -16.34 26.16 4.79
C LEU A 676 -17.78 25.93 4.32
N ALA A 677 -17.93 25.20 3.22
CA ALA A 677 -19.18 24.57 2.84
C ALA A 677 -19.24 23.15 3.46
N GLN A 678 -20.44 22.55 3.51
CA GLN A 678 -20.71 21.24 4.12
C GLN A 678 -21.71 20.46 3.26
N GLY A 679 -21.78 19.15 3.47
CA GLY A 679 -22.69 18.26 2.76
C GLY A 679 -22.08 17.63 1.50
N ALA A 680 -22.88 16.81 0.82
CA ALA A 680 -22.46 15.94 -0.28
C ALA A 680 -22.52 16.60 -1.68
N ASP A 681 -22.98 17.85 -1.76
CA ASP A 681 -23.06 18.58 -3.03
C ASP A 681 -21.67 18.67 -3.65
N GLY A 682 -21.51 18.23 -4.90
CA GLY A 682 -20.23 18.22 -5.61
C GLY A 682 -19.39 16.95 -5.45
N VAL A 683 -19.92 15.88 -4.86
CA VAL A 683 -19.31 14.54 -4.89
C VAL A 683 -19.44 13.92 -6.30
N LEU A 684 -18.31 13.62 -6.94
CA LEU A 684 -18.24 13.16 -8.34
C LEU A 684 -18.02 11.65 -8.49
N THR A 685 -17.33 11.01 -7.54
CA THR A 685 -16.93 9.59 -7.61
C THR A 685 -17.70 8.68 -6.66
N GLY A 686 -18.80 9.15 -6.06
CA GLY A 686 -19.60 8.38 -5.13
C GLY A 686 -18.76 7.83 -3.96
N ASP A 687 -18.80 6.51 -3.77
CA ASP A 687 -18.14 5.79 -2.66
C ASP A 687 -16.95 4.95 -3.14
N ASP A 688 -16.23 5.43 -4.17
CA ASP A 688 -15.03 4.76 -4.66
C ASP A 688 -13.89 4.80 -3.62
N ASP A 689 -13.88 5.78 -2.70
CA ASP A 689 -12.82 6.05 -1.73
C ASP A 689 -13.05 5.47 -0.33
N GLN A 690 -14.26 4.99 -0.02
CA GLN A 690 -14.59 4.49 1.31
C GLN A 690 -15.71 3.45 1.30
N SER A 691 -15.70 2.59 2.32
CA SER A 691 -16.90 1.83 2.72
C SER A 691 -17.72 2.68 3.68
N ILE A 692 -19.01 2.88 3.40
CA ILE A 692 -19.87 3.70 4.27
C ILE A 692 -20.29 2.85 5.48
N SER A 693 -19.97 3.35 6.68
CA SER A 693 -20.45 2.77 7.91
C SER A 693 -21.98 2.93 8.03
N PRO A 694 -22.75 1.88 8.36
CA PRO A 694 -24.20 2.02 8.53
C PRO A 694 -24.59 3.04 9.60
N TYR A 695 -23.70 3.33 10.57
CA TYR A 695 -23.89 4.41 11.57
C TYR A 695 -24.10 5.80 10.96
N LEU A 696 -23.75 6.00 9.69
CA LEU A 696 -23.91 7.27 8.98
C LEU A 696 -25.24 7.36 8.20
N PHE A 697 -26.10 6.33 8.24
CA PHE A 697 -27.38 6.35 7.54
C PHE A 697 -28.47 7.04 8.37
N ASP A 698 -29.11 8.06 7.79
CA ASP A 698 -30.25 8.76 8.39
C ASP A 698 -31.52 7.89 8.43
N ASP A 699 -31.71 7.02 7.43
CA ASP A 699 -32.80 6.04 7.42
C ASP A 699 -32.47 4.87 8.35
N LEU A 700 -33.20 4.79 9.46
CA LEU A 700 -33.02 3.75 10.47
C LEU A 700 -33.24 2.35 9.91
N SER A 701 -34.12 2.16 8.93
CA SER A 701 -34.33 0.85 8.30
C SER A 701 -33.10 0.42 7.50
N ALA A 702 -32.52 1.34 6.73
CA ALA A 702 -31.29 1.09 5.98
C ALA A 702 -30.08 0.87 6.92
N ARG A 703 -29.99 1.67 8.00
CA ARG A 703 -28.97 1.50 9.05
C ARG A 703 -29.05 0.10 9.66
N ASP A 704 -30.24 -0.28 10.12
CA ASP A 704 -30.45 -1.54 10.82
C ASP A 704 -30.22 -2.74 9.89
N GLN A 705 -30.60 -2.64 8.62
CA GLN A 705 -30.25 -3.65 7.63
C GLN A 705 -28.74 -3.73 7.44
N GLY A 706 -28.04 -2.60 7.30
CA GLY A 706 -26.58 -2.56 7.17
C GLY A 706 -25.85 -3.14 8.38
N PHE A 707 -26.38 -2.97 9.60
CA PHE A 707 -25.84 -3.66 10.78
C PHE A 707 -26.02 -5.18 10.70
N ARG A 708 -27.20 -5.66 10.31
CA ARG A 708 -27.44 -7.11 10.13
C ARG A 708 -26.52 -7.70 9.07
N ASP A 709 -26.41 -7.04 7.92
CA ASP A 709 -25.53 -7.48 6.83
C ASP A 709 -24.06 -7.54 7.28
N TYR A 710 -23.60 -6.56 8.07
CA TYR A 710 -22.24 -6.55 8.62
C TYR A 710 -22.01 -7.70 9.61
N LEU A 711 -22.95 -7.93 10.53
CA LEU A 711 -22.82 -8.99 11.53
C LEU A 711 -22.89 -10.39 10.90
N ASP A 712 -23.79 -10.60 9.93
CA ASP A 712 -23.89 -11.84 9.16
C ASP A 712 -22.62 -12.09 8.35
N TRP A 713 -22.02 -11.04 7.78
CA TRP A 713 -20.73 -11.11 7.11
C TRP A 713 -19.60 -11.53 8.06
N GLU A 714 -19.46 -10.91 9.24
CA GLU A 714 -18.43 -11.28 10.23
C GLU A 714 -18.56 -12.77 10.62
N LEU A 715 -19.78 -13.22 10.96
CA LEU A 715 -20.04 -14.62 11.32
C LEU A 715 -19.67 -15.61 10.19
N GLY A 716 -19.77 -15.18 8.93
CA GLY A 716 -19.39 -15.97 7.76
C GLY A 716 -17.89 -16.06 7.49
N LEU A 717 -17.04 -15.27 8.17
CA LEU A 717 -15.61 -15.18 7.88
C LEU A 717 -14.84 -16.47 8.16
N VAL A 718 -15.19 -17.21 9.22
CA VAL A 718 -14.51 -18.48 9.54
C VAL A 718 -14.64 -19.47 8.37
N ALA A 719 -15.85 -19.65 7.86
CA ALA A 719 -16.10 -20.51 6.71
C ALA A 719 -15.45 -19.99 5.41
N GLN A 720 -15.28 -18.67 5.26
CA GLN A 720 -14.51 -18.10 4.14
C GLN A 720 -13.01 -18.41 4.24
N LEU A 721 -12.42 -18.28 5.44
CA LEU A 721 -11.01 -18.63 5.67
C LEU A 721 -10.74 -20.12 5.38
N GLU A 722 -11.67 -21.00 5.75
CA GLU A 722 -11.58 -22.44 5.44
C GLU A 722 -11.56 -22.70 3.93
N ARG A 723 -12.40 -21.99 3.15
CA ARG A 723 -12.42 -22.11 1.67
C ARG A 723 -11.16 -21.56 1.02
N ASP A 724 -10.63 -20.45 1.52
CA ASP A 724 -9.34 -19.89 1.08
C ASP A 724 -8.16 -20.84 1.41
N GLY A 725 -8.34 -21.69 2.44
CA GLY A 725 -7.30 -22.57 2.95
C GLY A 725 -6.22 -21.80 3.72
N SER A 726 -6.63 -20.77 4.45
CA SER A 726 -5.78 -19.95 5.30
C SER A 726 -5.49 -20.65 6.62
N ALA A 727 -4.20 -20.71 7.00
CA ALA A 727 -3.73 -21.47 8.18
C ALA A 727 -2.72 -20.69 9.04
N ASP A 728 -2.67 -19.37 8.89
CA ASP A 728 -1.70 -18.53 9.59
C ASP A 728 -2.05 -18.31 11.06
N ILE A 729 -3.35 -18.29 11.37
CA ILE A 729 -3.85 -18.08 12.73
C ILE A 729 -3.45 -19.25 13.62
N ARG A 730 -2.75 -18.97 14.71
CA ARG A 730 -2.26 -19.95 15.68
C ARG A 730 -2.56 -19.47 17.09
N LEU A 731 -3.68 -19.90 17.65
CA LEU A 731 -4.08 -19.48 18.99
C LEU A 731 -3.21 -20.15 20.07
N ILE A 732 -2.92 -19.40 21.14
CA ILE A 732 -2.29 -19.97 22.33
C ILE A 732 -3.28 -20.89 23.07
N ALA A 733 -2.77 -21.92 23.72
CA ALA A 733 -3.56 -22.80 24.57
C ALA A 733 -4.20 -22.02 25.74
N ALA A 734 -5.31 -22.55 26.26
CA ALA A 734 -5.95 -22.04 27.47
C ALA A 734 -4.96 -22.05 28.65
N ALA A 735 -5.05 -21.01 29.49
CA ALA A 735 -4.17 -20.79 30.64
C ALA A 735 -4.37 -21.81 31.75
#